data_AF-A0A1L7NMC5-F1
#
_entry.id   AF-A0A1L7NMC5-F1
#
_cell.length_a   1.000
_cell.length_b   1.000
_cell.length_c   1.000
_cell.angle_alpha   90.00
_cell.angle_beta   90.00
_cell.angle_gamma   90.00
#
_symmetry.space_group_name_H-M   'P 1'
#
loop_
_entity.id
_entity.type
_entity.pdbx_description
1 polymer ?
#
loop_
_entity_poly.entity_id
_entity_poly.type
_entity_poly.pdbx_seq_one_letter_code
_entity_poly.pdbx_strand_id
1 'polypeptide(L)'
;MSTKFDPAVIPVVEVEKVFTDFEQAELGQWYWVADDDEQLLMCVMEIGTNYVELREPELRGYRSTRVHRDEFGDSLSFEPNPEQHFQKMVQHYQDALAANMAEIQRLTESLGIAPQIGHQPAGDTEGKSLALLSGQVDVSAFKNALVLAKNETLPELFERNEKLAGELARWLGAPGLAMKAKLVPMKESVKQIEDKLFNISLYSGIFESIKQISDGVPAGRDEKLRIMQRRLYCDEECLLDYHSGGMEFDGMDEFDEWLAKPVNRDRILPFQRCMVSMKVRRNEKDRTGVGLDFFVQIRLANADKFTFLIVRNGEQLYRISTDIDFGELMFPERAVFDPSEPMMMKVWNRDRIEQMITKREFDALVEQRNQREAAKQQWELDNPREEWEKANPNQSWQFSNPHRGYDSFYPGEWQPFDDTSVYFDLGIRKIQSQVKEYNRIALVVQGLFDRTQTLIPHNPVQMWRPASFAASVELVYDGSMALHWGEAPDIHGYIAACNAKANADSVMFGQEQLWMEREAERENNKTRNNWRIPSNNKYYYKTLRPEGDLGPGRVARMAGWTPRSRMATFTWLKARRAFSDDMVRAQLKAPLDKLFNVSAYKLGDFKRFFADPRTRAQYLEWAPMLLSAEDYHRGALAAADPIPSE
;
A
#
# COMPACT_ATOMS: atom_id res chain seq x y z
N MET A 1 -22.59 -55.82 41.30
CA MET A 1 -21.78 -55.32 40.18
C MET A 1 -22.35 -53.99 39.72
N SER A 2 -21.65 -52.90 39.99
CA SER A 2 -21.55 -51.72 39.10
C SER A 2 -20.64 -50.74 39.83
N THR A 3 -19.46 -50.60 39.27
CA THR A 3 -18.28 -49.86 39.69
C THR A 3 -18.57 -48.39 40.01
N LYS A 4 -18.18 -47.98 41.22
CA LYS A 4 -17.97 -46.56 41.54
C LYS A 4 -16.81 -46.07 40.67
N PHE A 5 -17.05 -44.99 39.92
CA PHE A 5 -15.99 -44.25 39.25
C PHE A 5 -15.15 -43.57 40.33
N ASP A 6 -13.95 -44.09 40.59
CA ASP A 6 -12.91 -43.30 41.26
C ASP A 6 -12.42 -42.23 40.28
N PRO A 7 -12.29 -40.96 40.70
CA PRO A 7 -11.71 -39.93 39.86
C PRO A 7 -10.26 -40.29 39.59
N ALA A 8 -9.90 -40.38 38.30
CA ALA A 8 -8.53 -40.59 37.87
C ALA A 8 -7.66 -39.44 38.42
N VAL A 9 -6.85 -39.74 39.44
CA VAL A 9 -5.75 -38.88 39.86
C VAL A 9 -4.75 -38.90 38.72
N ILE A 10 -4.77 -37.86 37.89
CA ILE A 10 -3.70 -37.61 36.92
C ILE A 10 -2.45 -37.36 37.77
N PRO A 11 -1.40 -38.20 37.67
CA PRO A 11 -0.16 -37.90 38.36
C PRO A 11 0.34 -36.57 37.80
N VAL A 12 0.48 -35.58 38.68
CA VAL A 12 1.27 -34.38 38.37
C VAL A 12 2.69 -34.90 38.20
N VAL A 13 3.07 -35.16 36.95
CA VAL A 13 4.48 -35.28 36.60
C VAL A 13 5.02 -33.88 36.80
N GLU A 14 5.72 -33.67 37.91
CA GLU A 14 6.66 -32.56 38.02
C GLU A 14 7.68 -32.77 36.90
N VAL A 15 7.41 -32.15 35.75
CA VAL A 15 8.41 -31.99 34.70
C VAL A 15 9.43 -31.06 35.33
N GLU A 16 10.58 -31.60 35.74
CA GLU A 16 11.78 -30.80 36.00
C GLU A 16 11.93 -29.86 34.82
N LYS A 17 11.70 -28.56 35.03
CA LYS A 17 12.07 -27.53 34.06
C LYS A 17 13.58 -27.61 33.95
N VAL A 18 14.07 -28.27 32.91
CA VAL A 18 15.47 -28.16 32.50
C VAL A 18 15.63 -26.72 32.03
N PHE A 19 16.14 -25.87 32.93
CA PHE A 19 16.50 -24.49 32.60
C PHE A 19 17.55 -24.55 31.49
N THR A 20 17.17 -24.13 30.29
CA THR A 20 18.14 -23.93 29.21
C THR A 20 18.91 -22.63 29.48
N ASP A 21 20.17 -22.55 29.10
CA ASP A 21 21.00 -21.33 29.28
C ASP A 21 20.38 -20.08 28.63
N PHE A 22 19.46 -20.28 27.68
CA PHE A 22 18.62 -19.24 27.10
C PHE A 22 17.83 -18.42 28.14
N GLU A 23 17.31 -19.04 29.20
CA GLU A 23 16.54 -18.33 30.24
C GLU A 23 17.42 -17.38 31.08
N GLN A 24 18.75 -17.52 31.02
CA GLN A 24 19.71 -16.66 31.71
C GLN A 24 20.15 -15.45 30.87
N ALA A 25 19.74 -15.39 29.59
CA ALA A 25 20.08 -14.28 28.70
C ALA A 25 19.40 -12.98 29.15
N GLU A 26 20.15 -11.88 29.20
CA GLU A 26 19.65 -10.56 29.53
C GLU A 26 20.01 -9.51 28.47
N LEU A 27 19.16 -8.50 28.33
CA LEU A 27 19.41 -7.39 27.41
C LEU A 27 20.71 -6.65 27.76
N GLY A 28 21.57 -6.49 26.74
CA GLY A 28 22.87 -5.85 26.88
C GLY A 28 24.02 -6.77 27.32
N GLN A 29 23.77 -8.07 27.51
CA GLN A 29 24.85 -9.06 27.65
C GLN A 29 25.57 -9.29 26.33
N TRP A 30 26.80 -9.79 26.42
CA TRP A 30 27.67 -10.02 25.26
C TRP A 30 27.99 -11.50 25.10
N TYR A 31 27.95 -11.97 23.86
CA TYR A 31 28.22 -13.36 23.49
C TYR A 31 29.14 -13.41 22.28
N TRP A 32 30.00 -14.42 22.27
CA TRP A 32 30.75 -14.84 21.10
C TRP A 32 29.84 -15.70 20.22
N VAL A 33 29.71 -15.30 18.97
CA VAL A 33 28.94 -16.00 17.93
C VAL A 33 29.92 -16.65 16.96
N ALA A 34 29.74 -17.94 16.68
CA ALA A 34 30.50 -18.64 15.64
C ALA A 34 29.89 -18.34 14.25
N ASP A 35 30.66 -17.74 13.34
CA ASP A 35 30.24 -17.42 11.96
C ASP A 35 31.30 -17.96 10.98
N ASP A 36 31.02 -19.11 10.35
CA ASP A 36 31.74 -19.90 9.32
C ASP A 36 33.28 -20.08 9.40
N ASP A 37 34.05 -19.16 9.99
CA ASP A 37 35.49 -19.24 10.31
C ASP A 37 35.96 -18.20 11.36
N GLU A 38 35.11 -17.27 11.84
CA GLU A 38 35.45 -16.22 12.81
C GLU A 38 34.53 -16.21 14.05
N GLN A 39 35.08 -15.83 15.21
CA GLN A 39 34.29 -15.56 16.43
C GLN A 39 34.01 -14.07 16.55
N LEU A 40 32.73 -13.70 16.51
CA LEU A 40 32.28 -12.31 16.59
C LEU A 40 31.68 -12.01 17.95
N LEU A 41 32.14 -10.94 18.60
CA LEU A 41 31.57 -10.46 19.85
C LEU A 41 30.34 -9.58 19.58
N MET A 42 29.17 -10.04 19.97
CA MET A 42 27.89 -9.37 19.71
C MET A 42 27.10 -9.14 20.99
N CYS A 43 26.34 -8.05 21.01
CA CYS A 43 25.49 -7.63 22.14
C CYS A 43 24.06 -8.13 21.93
N VAL A 44 23.43 -8.68 22.97
CA VAL A 44 22.00 -9.04 22.96
C VAL A 44 21.15 -7.77 22.95
N MET A 45 20.35 -7.61 21.91
CA MET A 45 19.53 -6.40 21.66
C MET A 45 18.04 -6.65 21.82
N GLU A 46 17.57 -7.87 21.54
CA GLU A 46 16.18 -8.28 21.71
C GLU A 46 16.15 -9.74 22.19
N ILE A 47 15.20 -10.05 23.08
CA ILE A 47 14.92 -11.42 23.54
C ILE A 47 13.45 -11.68 23.20
N GLY A 48 13.22 -12.64 22.33
CA GLY A 48 11.89 -13.12 21.98
C GLY A 48 11.49 -14.36 22.77
N THR A 49 10.34 -14.93 22.43
CA THR A 49 9.81 -16.14 23.07
C THR A 49 10.70 -17.37 22.79
N ASN A 50 11.31 -17.43 21.61
CA ASN A 50 12.11 -18.57 21.13
C ASN A 50 13.43 -18.16 20.46
N TYR A 51 13.86 -16.89 20.58
CA TYR A 51 15.11 -16.43 19.96
C TYR A 51 15.77 -15.29 20.74
N VAL A 52 17.05 -15.07 20.48
CA VAL A 52 17.78 -13.85 20.85
C VAL A 52 18.29 -13.15 19.60
N GLU A 53 18.14 -11.82 19.52
CA GLU A 53 18.76 -11.01 18.47
C GLU A 53 20.04 -10.38 19.01
N LEU A 54 21.16 -10.67 18.36
CA LEU A 54 22.45 -10.07 18.67
C LEU A 54 22.86 -9.07 17.59
N ARG A 55 23.58 -8.02 17.99
CA ARG A 55 24.14 -7.02 17.07
C ARG A 55 25.60 -6.74 17.36
N GLU A 56 26.36 -6.51 16.29
CA GLU A 56 27.74 -6.07 16.41
C GLU A 56 27.85 -4.57 16.70
N PRO A 57 28.99 -4.11 17.26
CA PRO A 57 29.33 -2.68 17.34
C PRO A 57 29.31 -2.01 15.96
N GLU A 58 28.63 -0.85 15.85
CA GLU A 58 28.39 -0.13 14.58
C GLU A 58 29.64 0.62 14.05
N LEU A 59 29.84 0.60 12.73
CA LEU A 59 30.77 1.50 12.03
C LEU A 59 30.13 2.26 10.85
N ARG A 60 29.63 1.53 9.85
CA ARG A 60 28.86 2.00 8.67
C ARG A 60 27.82 0.95 8.30
N GLY A 61 26.88 0.71 9.21
CA GLY A 61 25.97 -0.44 9.20
C GLY A 61 26.26 -1.37 10.38
N TYR A 62 25.35 -2.32 10.61
CA TYR A 62 25.50 -3.38 11.61
C TYR A 62 25.05 -4.72 11.03
N ARG A 63 25.80 -5.78 11.32
CA ARG A 63 25.32 -7.15 11.24
C ARG A 63 24.47 -7.46 12.48
N SER A 64 23.28 -7.97 12.23
CA SER A 64 22.44 -8.59 13.24
C SER A 64 22.33 -10.08 12.95
N THR A 65 22.18 -10.90 13.99
CA THR A 65 21.85 -12.32 13.86
C THR A 65 20.77 -12.69 14.87
N ARG A 66 19.91 -13.63 14.50
CA ARG A 66 18.89 -14.19 15.38
C ARG A 66 19.22 -15.65 15.62
N VAL A 67 19.46 -16.02 16.87
CA VAL A 67 19.78 -17.38 17.25
C VAL A 67 18.55 -17.98 17.94
N HIS A 68 18.12 -19.15 17.46
CA HIS A 68 17.00 -19.87 18.04
C HIS A 68 17.35 -20.41 19.44
N ARG A 69 16.37 -20.54 20.33
CA ARG A 69 16.55 -21.10 21.69
C ARG A 69 17.28 -22.44 21.66
N ASP A 70 16.91 -23.30 20.72
CA ASP A 70 17.45 -24.66 20.64
C ASP A 70 18.90 -24.69 20.16
N GLU A 71 19.37 -23.63 19.48
CA GLU A 71 20.75 -23.47 19.00
C GLU A 71 21.60 -22.59 19.94
N PHE A 72 21.00 -22.09 21.02
CA PHE A 72 21.60 -21.07 21.89
C PHE A 72 22.91 -21.57 22.52
N GLY A 73 22.91 -22.75 23.13
CA GLY A 73 24.08 -23.31 23.81
C GLY A 73 25.20 -23.75 22.86
N ASP A 74 24.85 -24.11 21.61
CA ASP A 74 25.80 -24.58 20.62
C ASP A 74 26.45 -23.41 19.84
N SER A 75 25.69 -22.33 19.63
CA SER A 75 26.10 -21.20 18.78
C SER A 75 26.66 -20.00 19.55
N LEU A 76 26.35 -19.88 20.85
CA LEU A 76 26.69 -18.72 21.67
C LEU A 76 27.54 -19.10 22.87
N SER A 77 28.62 -18.34 23.10
CA SER A 77 29.45 -18.45 24.30
C SER A 77 29.45 -17.13 25.06
N PHE A 78 28.98 -17.14 26.32
CA PHE A 78 28.86 -15.93 27.14
C PHE A 78 30.23 -15.30 27.45
N GLU A 79 30.33 -13.97 27.28
CA GLU A 79 31.51 -13.19 27.65
C GLU A 79 31.25 -12.45 28.98
N PRO A 80 31.88 -12.87 30.09
CA PRO A 80 31.65 -12.25 31.40
C PRO A 80 32.29 -10.86 31.53
N ASN A 81 33.35 -10.55 30.78
CA ASN A 81 34.11 -9.28 30.90
C ASN A 81 34.29 -8.57 29.55
N PRO A 82 33.20 -8.14 28.90
CA PRO A 82 33.27 -7.52 27.56
C PRO A 82 34.08 -6.21 27.56
N GLU A 83 34.08 -5.47 28.67
CA GLU A 83 34.85 -4.22 28.81
C GLU A 83 36.36 -4.44 28.68
N GLN A 84 36.88 -5.55 29.19
CA GLN A 84 38.29 -5.88 29.05
C GLN A 84 38.64 -6.14 27.59
N HIS A 85 37.73 -6.78 26.84
CA HIS A 85 37.89 -6.99 25.41
C HIS A 85 37.84 -5.66 24.64
N PHE A 86 36.91 -4.77 24.95
CA PHE A 86 36.82 -3.45 24.31
C PHE A 86 38.08 -2.63 24.54
N GLN A 87 38.59 -2.57 25.77
CA GLN A 87 39.83 -1.87 26.09
C GLN A 87 41.02 -2.43 25.31
N LYS A 88 41.11 -3.77 25.19
CA LYS A 88 42.15 -4.44 24.40
C LYS A 88 42.07 -4.06 22.93
N MET A 89 40.87 -4.05 22.34
CA MET A 89 40.68 -3.66 20.93
C MET A 89 40.94 -2.18 20.69
N VAL A 90 40.48 -1.31 21.60
CA VAL A 90 40.77 0.14 21.57
C VAL A 90 42.28 0.38 21.61
N GLN A 91 43.01 -0.27 22.51
CA GLN A 91 44.47 -0.13 22.60
C GLN A 91 45.15 -0.66 21.32
N HIS A 92 44.73 -1.82 20.82
CA HIS A 92 45.26 -2.39 19.58
C HIS A 92 45.14 -1.43 18.40
N TYR A 93 43.98 -0.82 18.20
CA TYR A 93 43.76 0.13 17.11
C TYR A 93 44.43 1.49 17.35
N GLN A 94 44.57 1.95 18.61
CA GLN A 94 45.36 3.13 18.94
C GLN A 94 46.85 2.92 18.59
N ASP A 95 47.42 1.78 18.92
CA ASP A 95 48.81 1.43 18.62
C ASP A 95 49.01 1.29 17.09
N ALA A 96 48.07 0.65 16.39
CA ALA A 96 48.11 0.51 14.94
C ALA A 96 48.00 1.87 14.22
N LEU A 97 47.13 2.78 14.70
CA LEU A 97 47.03 4.14 14.20
C LEU A 97 48.32 4.93 14.43
N ALA A 98 48.90 4.84 15.63
CA ALA A 98 50.15 5.49 15.96
C ALA A 98 51.30 4.99 15.06
N ALA A 99 51.36 3.68 14.80
CA ALA A 99 52.33 3.08 13.90
C ALA A 99 52.15 3.55 12.45
N ASN A 100 50.91 3.56 11.94
CA ASN A 100 50.59 4.02 10.59
C ASN A 100 50.89 5.52 10.41
N MET A 101 50.57 6.34 11.42
CA MET A 101 50.92 7.77 11.44
C MET A 101 52.43 8.00 11.49
N ALA A 102 53.17 7.20 12.25
CA ALA A 102 54.63 7.26 12.27
C ALA A 102 55.24 6.85 10.92
N GLU A 103 54.62 5.90 10.20
CA GLU A 103 55.01 5.50 8.85
C GLU A 103 54.74 6.62 7.83
N ILE A 104 53.57 7.26 7.88
CA ILE A 104 53.26 8.47 7.10
C ILE A 104 54.30 9.56 7.38
N GLN A 105 54.61 9.81 8.65
CA GLN A 105 55.59 10.82 9.05
C GLN A 105 56.98 10.51 8.50
N ARG A 106 57.50 9.28 8.66
CA ARG A 106 58.80 8.88 8.09
C ARG A 106 58.83 9.00 6.58
N LEU A 107 57.74 8.61 5.89
CA LEU A 107 57.66 8.70 4.43
C LEU A 107 57.68 10.16 3.99
N THR A 108 56.88 11.04 4.62
CA THR A 108 56.87 12.47 4.31
C THR A 108 58.20 13.16 4.61
N GLU A 109 58.86 12.84 5.73
CA GLU A 109 60.20 13.32 6.09
C GLU A 109 61.27 12.86 5.07
N SER A 110 61.21 11.59 4.64
CA SER A 110 62.14 11.04 3.63
C SER A 110 61.99 11.70 2.25
N LEU A 111 60.80 12.22 1.96
CA LEU A 111 60.47 12.94 0.73
C LEU A 111 60.71 14.46 0.84
N GLY A 112 61.19 14.95 1.99
CA GLY A 112 61.44 16.37 2.23
C GLY A 112 60.17 17.22 2.39
N ILE A 113 59.01 16.58 2.53
CA ILE A 113 57.70 17.22 2.70
C ILE A 113 57.45 17.25 4.21
N ALA A 114 57.59 18.42 4.86
CA ALA A 114 57.22 18.52 6.27
C ALA A 114 55.69 18.35 6.39
N PRO A 115 55.18 17.39 7.19
CA PRO A 115 53.75 17.31 7.45
C PRO A 115 53.34 18.54 8.27
N GLN A 116 52.52 19.42 7.67
CA GLN A 116 51.90 20.56 8.35
C GLN A 116 50.75 20.06 9.24
N ILE A 117 51.07 19.30 10.28
CA ILE A 117 50.11 18.85 11.28
C ILE A 117 50.19 19.85 12.45
N GLY A 118 49.59 21.03 12.26
CA GLY A 118 49.51 22.10 13.26
C GLY A 118 49.68 23.50 12.67
N HIS A 119 48.82 24.45 13.05
CA HIS A 119 48.86 25.84 12.62
C HIS A 119 50.12 26.57 13.13
N GLN A 120 51.24 26.48 12.40
CA GLN A 120 52.40 27.38 12.55
C GLN A 120 52.83 27.94 11.18
N PRO A 121 53.35 29.18 11.13
CA PRO A 121 53.55 29.89 9.87
C PRO A 121 54.72 29.31 9.06
N ALA A 122 54.56 29.36 7.75
CA ALA A 122 55.48 28.86 6.74
C ALA A 122 56.93 29.33 6.98
N GLY A 123 57.77 28.43 7.49
CA GLY A 123 59.20 28.62 7.66
C GLY A 123 59.98 27.47 7.02
N ASP A 124 60.60 27.77 5.89
CA ASP A 124 61.76 27.09 5.29
C ASP A 124 61.60 25.65 4.73
N THR A 125 60.56 25.43 3.94
CA THR A 125 60.36 24.20 3.14
C THR A 125 61.34 24.11 1.93
N GLU A 126 61.73 25.24 1.36
CA GLU A 126 62.64 25.28 0.19
C GLU A 126 64.08 24.93 0.57
N GLY A 127 64.57 25.37 1.73
CA GLY A 127 65.94 25.10 2.19
C GLY A 127 66.22 23.62 2.48
N LYS A 128 65.25 22.88 3.04
CA LYS A 128 65.39 21.43 3.31
C LYS A 128 65.30 20.58 2.04
N SER A 129 64.45 20.97 1.09
CA SER A 129 64.32 20.29 -0.20
C SER A 129 65.60 20.42 -1.04
N LEU A 130 66.23 21.60 -1.03
CA LEU A 130 67.52 21.86 -1.67
C LEU A 130 68.70 21.16 -0.97
N ALA A 131 68.66 21.00 0.35
CA ALA A 131 69.69 20.27 1.11
C ALA A 131 69.66 18.74 0.87
N LEU A 132 68.50 18.16 0.53
CA LEU A 132 68.35 16.75 0.15
C LEU A 132 68.78 16.50 -1.30
N LEU A 133 68.46 17.44 -2.21
CA LEU A 133 68.88 17.40 -3.62
C LEU A 133 70.40 17.51 -3.82
N SER A 134 71.12 18.18 -2.92
CA SER A 134 72.58 18.30 -2.99
C SER A 134 73.34 17.06 -2.49
N GLY A 135 72.66 16.13 -1.80
CA GLY A 135 73.24 14.91 -1.23
C GLY A 135 72.90 13.61 -1.97
N GLN A 136 72.01 13.63 -2.98
CA GLN A 136 71.60 12.43 -3.72
C GLN A 136 72.25 12.34 -5.10
N VAL A 137 72.75 11.14 -5.44
CA VAL A 137 73.50 10.86 -6.69
C VAL A 137 72.59 10.70 -7.93
N ASP A 138 71.26 10.58 -7.77
CA ASP A 138 70.32 10.39 -8.88
C ASP A 138 68.96 11.10 -8.65
N VAL A 139 68.76 12.21 -9.37
CA VAL A 139 67.54 13.05 -9.33
C VAL A 139 66.32 12.35 -9.95
N SER A 140 66.54 11.39 -10.86
CA SER A 140 65.44 10.67 -11.53
C SER A 140 64.77 9.66 -10.59
N ALA A 141 65.57 8.98 -9.76
CA ALA A 141 65.10 8.05 -8.74
C ALA A 141 64.25 8.76 -7.67
N PHE A 142 64.67 9.96 -7.24
CA PHE A 142 63.91 10.78 -6.29
C PHE A 142 62.57 11.25 -6.85
N LYS A 143 62.52 11.67 -8.12
CA LYS A 143 61.27 12.03 -8.81
C LYS A 143 60.30 10.85 -8.91
N ASN A 144 60.80 9.66 -9.23
CA ASN A 144 59.98 8.44 -9.29
C ASN A 144 59.44 8.05 -7.91
N ALA A 145 60.23 8.20 -6.85
CA ALA A 145 59.79 7.98 -5.47
C ALA A 145 58.69 8.96 -5.03
N LEU A 146 58.79 10.23 -5.42
CA LEU A 146 57.73 11.24 -5.18
C LEU A 146 56.42 10.92 -5.92
N VAL A 147 56.51 10.42 -7.16
CA VAL A 147 55.33 10.02 -7.96
C VAL A 147 54.67 8.77 -7.37
N LEU A 148 55.46 7.75 -7.01
CA LEU A 148 54.97 6.52 -6.35
C LEU A 148 54.30 6.82 -5.01
N ALA A 149 54.96 7.64 -4.17
CA ALA A 149 54.41 8.03 -2.88
C ALA A 149 53.09 8.82 -3.02
N LYS A 150 52.99 9.71 -4.00
CA LYS A 150 51.77 10.49 -4.24
C LYS A 150 50.61 9.64 -4.77
N ASN A 151 50.88 8.73 -5.70
CA ASN A 151 49.84 8.04 -6.45
C ASN A 151 49.40 6.72 -5.81
N GLU A 152 50.27 6.07 -5.02
CA GLU A 152 50.02 4.73 -4.49
C GLU A 152 50.22 4.70 -2.96
N THR A 153 51.44 4.95 -2.47
CA THR A 153 51.79 4.67 -1.06
C THR A 153 51.07 5.57 -0.04
N LEU A 154 51.01 6.89 -0.26
CA LEU A 154 50.30 7.80 0.65
C LEU A 154 48.77 7.57 0.62
N PRO A 155 48.11 7.45 -0.56
CA PRO A 155 46.70 7.06 -0.61
C PRO A 155 46.41 5.75 0.14
N GLU A 156 47.22 4.71 -0.02
CA GLU A 156 47.06 3.44 0.70
C GLU A 156 47.20 3.61 2.22
N LEU A 157 48.20 4.37 2.67
CA LEU A 157 48.38 4.67 4.10
C LEU A 157 47.23 5.51 4.67
N PHE A 158 46.69 6.47 3.90
CA PHE A 158 45.51 7.25 4.30
C PHE A 158 44.25 6.40 4.34
N GLU A 159 44.03 5.52 3.36
CA GLU A 159 42.90 4.57 3.36
C GLU A 159 42.99 3.60 4.54
N ARG A 160 44.21 3.10 4.83
CA ARG A 160 44.48 2.30 6.02
C ARG A 160 44.19 3.09 7.30
N ASN A 161 44.58 4.36 7.35
CA ASN A 161 44.30 5.23 8.49
C ASN A 161 42.79 5.44 8.69
N GLU A 162 42.02 5.65 7.61
CA GLU A 162 40.56 5.77 7.67
C GLU A 162 39.92 4.47 8.19
N LYS A 163 40.36 3.30 7.70
CA LYS A 163 39.89 1.99 8.17
C LYS A 163 40.18 1.77 9.67
N LEU A 164 41.41 2.04 10.10
CA LEU A 164 41.81 1.91 11.51
C LEU A 164 41.08 2.90 12.43
N ALA A 165 40.91 4.15 12.01
CA ALA A 165 40.17 5.17 12.74
C ALA A 165 38.69 4.80 12.85
N GLY A 166 38.15 4.18 11.79
CA GLY A 166 36.85 3.54 11.82
C GLY A 166 36.78 2.51 12.94
N GLU A 167 37.55 1.42 12.85
CA GLU A 167 37.52 0.35 13.86
C GLU A 167 37.71 0.86 15.30
N LEU A 168 38.56 1.87 15.51
CA LEU A 168 38.68 2.52 16.82
C LEU A 168 37.34 3.14 17.29
N ALA A 169 36.66 3.90 16.42
CA ALA A 169 35.36 4.50 16.74
C ALA A 169 34.29 3.43 17.02
N ARG A 170 34.30 2.32 16.28
CA ARG A 170 33.41 1.16 16.50
C ARG A 170 33.56 0.62 17.92
N TRP A 171 34.79 0.33 18.36
CA TRP A 171 35.03 -0.25 19.68
C TRP A 171 34.83 0.76 20.83
N LEU A 172 35.10 2.04 20.61
CA LEU A 172 34.75 3.11 21.56
C LEU A 172 33.23 3.24 21.75
N GLY A 173 32.44 2.98 20.71
CA GLY A 173 30.98 3.02 20.74
C GLY A 173 30.31 1.75 21.32
N ALA A 174 31.03 0.63 21.41
CA ALA A 174 30.50 -0.67 21.80
C ALA A 174 29.77 -0.67 23.17
N PRO A 175 30.30 -0.06 24.26
CA PRO A 175 29.59 -0.02 25.55
C PRO A 175 28.20 0.63 25.48
N GLY A 176 28.00 1.56 24.55
CA GLY A 176 26.71 2.22 24.33
C GLY A 176 25.60 1.29 23.85
N LEU A 177 25.93 0.14 23.23
CA LEU A 177 24.94 -0.83 22.76
C LEU A 177 24.14 -1.46 23.90
N ALA A 178 24.78 -1.83 25.00
CA ALA A 178 24.09 -2.43 26.14
C ALA A 178 23.05 -1.47 26.75
N MET A 179 23.37 -0.17 26.81
CA MET A 179 22.41 0.85 27.23
C MET A 179 21.26 1.02 26.21
N LYS A 180 21.58 1.05 24.91
CA LYS A 180 20.56 1.10 23.85
C LYS A 180 19.58 -0.07 23.96
N ALA A 181 20.07 -1.30 24.16
CA ALA A 181 19.25 -2.51 24.32
C ALA A 181 18.24 -2.35 25.46
N LYS A 182 18.70 -1.88 26.64
CA LYS A 182 17.84 -1.66 27.81
C LYS A 182 16.80 -0.55 27.62
N LEU A 183 17.03 0.40 26.71
CA LEU A 183 16.08 1.48 26.40
C LEU A 183 14.97 1.06 25.43
N VAL A 184 15.14 -0.01 24.64
CA VAL A 184 14.13 -0.45 23.65
C VAL A 184 12.78 -0.79 24.32
N PRO A 185 12.71 -1.62 25.39
CA PRO A 185 11.44 -1.94 26.05
C PRO A 185 10.74 -0.71 26.66
N MET A 186 11.51 0.32 27.08
CA MET A 186 10.94 1.56 27.61
C MET A 186 10.20 2.34 26.52
N LYS A 187 10.77 2.41 25.30
CA LYS A 187 10.09 3.05 24.15
C LYS A 187 8.81 2.31 23.77
N GLU A 188 8.81 0.98 23.83
CA GLU A 188 7.61 0.17 23.58
C GLU A 188 6.53 0.42 24.63
N SER A 189 6.91 0.59 25.90
CA SER A 189 5.98 0.92 26.98
C SER A 189 5.27 2.26 26.74
N VAL A 190 5.98 3.28 26.21
CA VAL A 190 5.37 4.56 25.83
C VAL A 190 4.33 4.36 24.72
N LYS A 191 4.65 3.59 23.68
CA LYS A 191 3.69 3.27 22.60
C LYS A 191 2.44 2.57 23.14
N GLN A 192 2.59 1.65 24.10
CA GLN A 192 1.45 0.99 24.75
C GLN A 192 0.57 1.97 25.54
N ILE A 193 1.15 3.00 26.16
CA ILE A 193 0.40 4.06 26.83
C ILE A 193 -0.38 4.90 25.81
N GLU A 194 0.27 5.35 24.74
CA GLU A 194 -0.37 6.09 23.64
C GLU A 194 -1.54 5.29 23.04
N ASP A 195 -1.34 3.99 22.80
CA ASP A 195 -2.37 3.07 22.31
C ASP A 195 -3.57 2.94 23.26
N LYS A 196 -3.32 2.85 24.58
CA LYS A 196 -4.40 2.81 25.59
C LYS A 196 -5.17 4.12 25.62
N LEU A 197 -4.46 5.25 25.54
CA LEU A 197 -5.06 6.59 25.51
C LEU A 197 -5.95 6.75 24.28
N PHE A 198 -5.46 6.29 23.12
CA PHE A 198 -6.24 6.23 21.89
C PHE A 198 -7.50 5.36 22.03
N ASN A 199 -7.38 4.15 22.58
CA ASN A 199 -8.54 3.27 22.80
C ASN A 199 -9.59 3.89 23.75
N ILE A 200 -9.16 4.63 24.78
CA ILE A 200 -10.07 5.39 25.66
C ILE A 200 -10.76 6.51 24.88
N SER A 201 -10.05 7.24 24.02
CA SER A 201 -10.65 8.29 23.18
C SER A 201 -11.69 7.75 22.20
N LEU A 202 -11.48 6.53 21.67
CA LEU A 202 -12.44 5.85 20.82
C LEU A 202 -13.70 5.44 21.59
N TYR A 203 -13.54 4.77 22.74
CA TYR A 203 -14.68 4.36 23.57
C TYR A 203 -15.53 5.57 24.01
N SER A 204 -14.86 6.63 24.47
CA SER A 204 -15.51 7.88 24.92
C SER A 204 -16.06 8.74 23.77
N GLY A 205 -15.59 8.49 22.54
CA GLY A 205 -15.90 9.21 21.31
C GLY A 205 -15.69 10.71 21.40
N ILE A 206 -14.62 11.13 22.08
CA ILE A 206 -14.20 12.53 22.17
C ILE A 206 -14.03 13.16 20.78
N PHE A 207 -13.62 12.36 19.79
CA PHE A 207 -13.41 12.79 18.41
C PHE A 207 -14.49 12.35 17.44
N GLU A 208 -15.62 11.83 17.94
CA GLU A 208 -16.72 11.39 17.09
C GLU A 208 -17.68 12.53 16.78
N SER A 209 -18.11 12.62 15.52
CA SER A 209 -19.18 13.53 15.12
C SER A 209 -20.41 12.70 14.71
N ILE A 210 -21.55 12.95 15.37
CA ILE A 210 -22.81 12.25 15.10
C ILE A 210 -23.76 13.24 14.45
N LYS A 211 -24.20 12.94 13.22
CA LYS A 211 -25.25 13.67 12.50
C LYS A 211 -26.48 12.77 12.39
N GLN A 212 -27.62 13.25 12.88
CA GLN A 212 -28.90 12.58 12.63
C GLN A 212 -29.39 12.93 11.22
N ILE A 213 -29.62 11.91 10.39
CA ILE A 213 -30.08 12.03 9.01
C ILE A 213 -31.61 12.06 8.96
N SER A 214 -32.25 11.15 9.71
CA SER A 214 -33.70 11.04 9.79
C SER A 214 -34.13 10.78 11.22
N ASP A 215 -35.26 11.35 11.59
CA ASP A 215 -35.98 11.02 12.82
C ASP A 215 -37.11 10.02 12.54
N GLY A 216 -37.66 9.41 13.59
CA GLY A 216 -38.75 8.45 13.49
C GLY A 216 -38.80 7.50 14.68
N VAL A 217 -39.60 6.43 14.55
CA VAL A 217 -39.78 5.46 15.63
C VAL A 217 -38.50 4.59 15.77
N PRO A 218 -37.90 4.49 16.97
CA PRO A 218 -36.73 3.65 17.19
C PRO A 218 -37.08 2.16 17.13
N ALA A 219 -36.09 1.31 16.89
CA ALA A 219 -36.31 -0.15 16.92
C ALA A 219 -36.68 -0.64 18.33
N GLY A 220 -37.33 -1.80 18.39
CA GLY A 220 -37.70 -2.43 19.66
C GLY A 220 -36.48 -2.71 20.56
N ARG A 221 -36.73 -2.76 21.88
CA ARG A 221 -35.66 -2.92 22.88
C ARG A 221 -34.82 -4.20 22.70
N ASP A 222 -35.47 -5.28 22.28
CA ASP A 222 -34.86 -6.60 22.09
C ASP A 222 -34.26 -6.80 20.70
N GLU A 223 -34.35 -5.80 19.81
CA GLU A 223 -33.77 -5.89 18.47
C GLU A 223 -32.24 -5.91 18.54
N LYS A 224 -31.62 -6.91 17.92
CA LYS A 224 -30.16 -7.02 17.87
C LYS A 224 -29.56 -6.02 16.90
N LEU A 225 -28.39 -5.49 17.22
CA LEU A 225 -27.59 -4.73 16.28
C LEU A 225 -26.93 -5.68 15.28
N ARG A 226 -27.33 -5.59 14.00
CA ARG A 226 -26.69 -6.32 12.92
C ARG A 226 -25.57 -5.50 12.28
N ILE A 227 -24.34 -5.99 12.37
CA ILE A 227 -23.17 -5.32 11.80
C ILE A 227 -22.86 -5.97 10.45
N MET A 228 -22.87 -5.17 9.39
CA MET A 228 -22.51 -5.61 8.04
C MET A 228 -20.99 -5.71 7.90
N GLN A 229 -20.51 -6.80 7.30
CA GLN A 229 -19.08 -7.04 7.15
C GLN A 229 -18.43 -6.08 6.15
N ARG A 230 -18.96 -5.99 4.93
CA ARG A 230 -18.37 -5.12 3.91
C ARG A 230 -18.56 -3.64 4.19
N ARG A 231 -17.51 -2.89 3.89
CA ARG A 231 -17.62 -1.47 3.60
C ARG A 231 -18.25 -1.25 2.22
N LEU A 232 -19.23 -0.36 2.16
CA LEU A 232 -19.85 0.11 0.92
C LEU A 232 -19.28 1.47 0.51
N TYR A 233 -19.57 1.90 -0.71
CA TYR A 233 -19.11 3.18 -1.25
C TYR A 233 -20.31 4.05 -1.61
N CYS A 234 -20.34 5.28 -1.10
CA CYS A 234 -21.51 6.14 -1.23
C CYS A 234 -21.83 6.41 -2.70
N ASP A 235 -20.82 6.75 -3.50
CA ASP A 235 -20.92 7.05 -4.93
C ASP A 235 -21.44 5.86 -5.77
N GLU A 236 -20.92 4.65 -5.52
CA GLU A 236 -21.34 3.39 -6.15
C GLU A 236 -22.82 3.08 -5.87
N GLU A 237 -23.29 3.38 -4.67
CA GLU A 237 -24.64 3.02 -4.21
C GLU A 237 -25.72 4.05 -4.58
N CYS A 238 -25.38 5.35 -4.57
CA CYS A 238 -26.37 6.40 -4.84
C CYS A 238 -26.47 6.77 -6.33
N LEU A 239 -25.41 6.52 -7.12
CA LEU A 239 -25.25 6.99 -8.49
C LEU A 239 -25.44 8.53 -8.63
N LEU A 240 -25.27 9.31 -7.55
CA LEU A 240 -25.32 10.77 -7.59
C LEU A 240 -24.11 11.32 -8.35
N ASP A 241 -24.30 12.44 -9.04
CA ASP A 241 -23.27 13.14 -9.83
C ASP A 241 -22.46 12.26 -10.79
N TYR A 242 -23.08 11.19 -11.29
CA TYR A 242 -22.46 10.30 -12.27
C TYR A 242 -21.95 11.04 -13.51
N HIS A 243 -22.57 12.17 -13.87
CA HIS A 243 -22.17 13.03 -14.99
C HIS A 243 -20.83 13.75 -14.76
N SER A 244 -20.49 14.02 -13.49
CA SER A 244 -19.26 14.71 -13.08
C SER A 244 -18.20 13.74 -12.54
N GLY A 245 -18.33 12.44 -12.82
CA GLY A 245 -17.39 11.41 -12.34
C GLY A 245 -17.70 10.89 -10.93
N GLY A 246 -18.97 10.98 -10.51
CA GLY A 246 -19.46 10.52 -9.22
C GLY A 246 -19.32 11.55 -8.11
N MET A 247 -19.96 11.24 -6.99
CA MET A 247 -20.02 12.06 -5.78
C MET A 247 -18.63 12.31 -5.17
N GLU A 248 -18.49 13.46 -4.50
CA GLU A 248 -17.33 13.83 -3.67
C GLU A 248 -17.80 14.12 -2.24
N PHE A 249 -16.86 14.36 -1.32
CA PHE A 249 -17.19 14.69 0.07
C PHE A 249 -18.20 15.85 0.22
N ASP A 250 -18.15 16.85 -0.65
CA ASP A 250 -19.09 17.99 -0.61
C ASP A 250 -20.55 17.58 -0.89
N GLY A 251 -20.78 16.44 -1.57
CA GLY A 251 -22.11 15.88 -1.85
C GLY A 251 -22.71 15.04 -0.71
N MET A 252 -22.05 14.97 0.45
CA MET A 252 -22.49 14.12 1.56
C MET A 252 -23.85 14.50 2.14
N ASP A 253 -24.29 15.76 2.03
CA ASP A 253 -25.63 16.16 2.47
C ASP A 253 -26.72 15.64 1.52
N GLU A 254 -26.46 15.65 0.20
CA GLU A 254 -27.36 15.05 -0.79
C GLU A 254 -27.43 13.52 -0.65
N PHE A 255 -26.31 12.90 -0.29
CA PHE A 255 -26.29 11.48 0.05
C PHE A 255 -27.18 11.16 1.26
N ASP A 256 -27.11 11.97 2.31
CA ASP A 256 -27.94 11.79 3.51
C ASP A 256 -29.44 11.87 3.15
N GLU A 257 -29.83 12.86 2.33
CA GLU A 257 -31.21 12.99 1.83
C GLU A 257 -31.64 11.82 0.94
N TRP A 258 -30.73 11.33 0.09
CA TRP A 258 -30.98 10.16 -0.75
C TRP A 258 -31.17 8.91 0.10
N LEU A 259 -30.33 8.71 1.12
CA LEU A 259 -30.37 7.54 2.00
C LEU A 259 -31.62 7.54 2.88
N ALA A 260 -32.12 8.71 3.29
CA ALA A 260 -33.33 8.84 4.10
C ALA A 260 -34.59 8.25 3.43
N LYS A 261 -34.61 8.12 2.10
CA LYS A 261 -35.75 7.55 1.35
C LYS A 261 -35.90 6.05 1.67
N PRO A 262 -37.10 5.55 2.03
CA PRO A 262 -37.29 4.15 2.44
C PRO A 262 -36.73 3.11 1.47
N VAL A 263 -36.90 3.32 0.16
CA VAL A 263 -36.38 2.41 -0.89
C VAL A 263 -34.86 2.27 -0.83
N ASN A 264 -34.13 3.34 -0.51
CA ASN A 264 -32.67 3.35 -0.44
C ASN A 264 -32.19 2.86 0.93
N ARG A 265 -32.80 3.38 1.99
CA ARG A 265 -32.57 2.95 3.37
C ARG A 265 -32.69 1.44 3.51
N ASP A 266 -33.81 0.87 3.07
CA ASP A 266 -34.10 -0.55 3.26
C ASP A 266 -33.24 -1.45 2.36
N ARG A 267 -32.67 -0.89 1.29
CA ARG A 267 -31.69 -1.59 0.43
C ARG A 267 -30.30 -1.67 1.07
N ILE A 268 -29.83 -0.58 1.66
CA ILE A 268 -28.49 -0.49 2.26
C ILE A 268 -28.48 -1.02 3.70
N LEU A 269 -29.54 -0.75 4.45
CA LEU A 269 -29.72 -1.08 5.86
C LEU A 269 -31.02 -1.88 6.02
N PRO A 270 -31.07 -3.16 5.58
CA PRO A 270 -32.32 -3.94 5.49
C PRO A 270 -32.96 -4.29 6.84
N PHE A 271 -32.20 -4.23 7.93
CA PHE A 271 -32.68 -4.62 9.26
C PHE A 271 -33.09 -3.41 10.09
N GLN A 272 -34.04 -3.60 11.01
CA GLN A 272 -34.53 -2.52 11.87
C GLN A 272 -33.41 -1.93 12.74
N ARG A 273 -32.44 -2.72 13.19
CA ARG A 273 -31.22 -2.20 13.83
C ARG A 273 -29.99 -2.77 13.14
N CYS A 274 -29.30 -1.94 12.38
CA CYS A 274 -28.06 -2.34 11.71
C CYS A 274 -27.08 -1.20 11.50
N MET A 275 -25.83 -1.58 11.25
CA MET A 275 -24.74 -0.66 10.99
C MET A 275 -23.94 -1.14 9.79
N VAL A 276 -23.56 -0.20 8.93
CA VAL A 276 -22.67 -0.44 7.79
C VAL A 276 -21.59 0.63 7.74
N SER A 277 -20.37 0.23 7.35
CA SER A 277 -19.30 1.18 7.08
C SER A 277 -19.43 1.68 5.64
N MET A 278 -19.33 2.99 5.42
CA MET A 278 -19.36 3.59 4.10
C MET A 278 -18.22 4.57 3.91
N LYS A 279 -17.56 4.49 2.76
CA LYS A 279 -16.56 5.48 2.31
C LYS A 279 -17.14 6.28 1.16
N VAL A 280 -16.75 7.55 1.01
CA VAL A 280 -17.28 8.40 -0.08
C VAL A 280 -17.06 7.74 -1.44
N ARG A 281 -15.84 7.24 -1.70
CA ARG A 281 -15.44 6.63 -2.97
C ARG A 281 -14.46 5.46 -2.80
N ARG A 282 -14.51 4.49 -3.71
CA ARG A 282 -13.51 3.42 -3.81
C ARG A 282 -12.23 3.90 -4.45
N ASN A 283 -12.36 4.53 -5.62
CA ASN A 283 -11.25 4.96 -6.45
C ASN A 283 -11.06 6.47 -6.36
N GLU A 284 -9.80 6.90 -6.40
CA GLU A 284 -9.46 8.31 -6.44
C GLU A 284 -10.06 8.96 -7.68
N LYS A 285 -10.73 10.11 -7.50
CA LYS A 285 -11.26 10.87 -8.63
C LYS A 285 -10.10 11.50 -9.38
N ASP A 286 -10.08 11.28 -10.69
CA ASP A 286 -9.13 11.98 -11.54
C ASP A 286 -9.50 13.46 -11.64
N ARG A 287 -8.72 14.30 -10.95
CA ARG A 287 -8.85 15.76 -10.94
C ARG A 287 -7.82 16.44 -11.85
N THR A 288 -7.07 15.66 -12.62
CA THR A 288 -6.03 16.21 -13.51
C THR A 288 -6.66 17.01 -14.65
N GLY A 289 -6.13 18.21 -14.89
CA GLY A 289 -6.61 19.09 -15.97
C GLY A 289 -7.82 19.96 -15.65
N VAL A 290 -8.36 19.95 -14.42
CA VAL A 290 -9.51 20.80 -14.03
C VAL A 290 -9.07 22.24 -13.64
N GLY A 291 -7.77 22.53 -13.65
CA GLY A 291 -7.24 23.86 -13.30
C GLY A 291 -7.29 24.19 -11.81
N LEU A 292 -7.58 23.21 -10.94
CA LEU A 292 -7.52 23.36 -9.49
C LEU A 292 -6.07 23.37 -8.99
N ASP A 293 -5.79 24.19 -7.98
CA ASP A 293 -4.51 24.19 -7.29
C ASP A 293 -4.19 22.79 -6.72
N PHE A 294 -2.94 22.35 -6.85
CA PHE A 294 -2.47 21.04 -6.42
C PHE A 294 -2.79 20.75 -4.93
N PHE A 295 -2.72 21.76 -4.06
CA PHE A 295 -3.04 21.60 -2.64
C PHE A 295 -4.53 21.38 -2.39
N VAL A 296 -5.40 21.99 -3.20
CA VAL A 296 -6.86 21.76 -3.13
C VAL A 296 -7.18 20.33 -3.56
N GLN A 297 -6.51 19.83 -4.61
CA GLN A 297 -6.69 18.45 -5.07
C GLN A 297 -6.28 17.43 -3.99
N ILE A 298 -5.14 17.63 -3.33
CA ILE A 298 -4.70 16.77 -2.21
C ILE A 298 -5.72 16.80 -1.07
N ARG A 299 -6.20 17.99 -0.70
CA ARG A 299 -7.17 18.13 0.39
C ARG A 299 -8.48 17.40 0.09
N LEU A 300 -9.02 17.54 -1.13
CA LEU A 300 -10.24 16.86 -1.56
C LEU A 300 -10.03 15.34 -1.66
N ALA A 301 -8.89 14.88 -2.18
CA ALA A 301 -8.56 13.46 -2.25
C ALA A 301 -8.42 12.81 -0.87
N ASN A 302 -7.98 13.57 0.14
CA ASN A 302 -7.98 13.09 1.53
C ASN A 302 -9.39 13.09 2.15
N ALA A 303 -10.24 14.06 1.80
CA ALA A 303 -11.62 14.08 2.28
C ALA A 303 -12.46 12.92 1.72
N ASP A 304 -12.25 12.52 0.46
CA ASP A 304 -12.88 11.33 -0.11
C ASP A 304 -12.48 10.02 0.58
N LYS A 305 -11.39 10.05 1.37
CA LYS A 305 -10.92 8.89 2.12
C LYS A 305 -11.62 8.70 3.46
N PHE A 306 -12.44 9.66 3.90
CA PHE A 306 -13.17 9.52 5.15
C PHE A 306 -14.15 8.35 5.08
N THR A 307 -14.10 7.54 6.14
CA THR A 307 -14.99 6.41 6.34
C THR A 307 -15.97 6.76 7.46
N PHE A 308 -17.26 6.53 7.20
CA PHE A 308 -18.37 6.81 8.11
C PHE A 308 -19.04 5.51 8.53
N LEU A 309 -19.55 5.48 9.75
CA LEU A 309 -20.51 4.47 10.18
C LEU A 309 -21.91 5.01 9.99
N ILE A 310 -22.71 4.30 9.20
CA ILE A 310 -24.12 4.58 9.02
C ILE A 310 -24.90 3.62 9.91
N VAL A 311 -25.66 4.16 10.87
CA VAL A 311 -26.42 3.41 11.87
C VAL A 311 -27.90 3.63 11.67
N ARG A 312 -28.64 2.53 11.53
CA ARG A 312 -30.11 2.50 11.53
C ARG A 312 -30.62 1.98 12.87
N ASN A 313 -31.61 2.66 13.42
CA ASN A 313 -32.38 2.23 14.60
C ASN A 313 -33.87 2.53 14.38
N GLY A 314 -34.58 1.53 13.85
CA GLY A 314 -35.96 1.62 13.40
C GLY A 314 -36.05 2.48 12.14
N GLU A 315 -36.71 3.62 12.28
CA GLU A 315 -36.79 4.66 11.25
C GLU A 315 -35.70 5.73 11.38
N GLN A 316 -35.01 5.77 12.52
CA GLN A 316 -33.93 6.73 12.78
C GLN A 316 -32.65 6.33 12.04
N LEU A 317 -31.99 7.33 11.47
CA LEU A 317 -30.73 7.18 10.74
C LEU A 317 -29.70 8.16 11.26
N TYR A 318 -28.48 7.66 11.47
CA TYR A 318 -27.35 8.43 11.96
C TYR A 318 -26.13 8.17 11.10
N ARG A 319 -25.36 9.22 10.85
CA ARG A 319 -24.01 9.15 10.31
C ARG A 319 -23.02 9.52 11.40
N ILE A 320 -22.04 8.65 11.59
CA ILE A 320 -21.02 8.79 12.63
C ILE A 320 -19.67 8.86 11.93
N SER A 321 -18.98 9.98 12.11
CA SER A 321 -17.60 10.17 11.67
C SER A 321 -16.67 9.79 12.82
N THR A 322 -15.70 8.93 12.55
CA THR A 322 -14.68 8.51 13.51
C THR A 322 -13.29 8.71 12.93
N ASP A 323 -12.28 8.93 13.77
CA ASP A 323 -10.87 9.03 13.33
C ASP A 323 -10.28 7.69 12.87
N ILE A 324 -11.01 6.59 13.01
CA ILE A 324 -10.61 5.28 12.51
C ILE A 324 -11.00 5.16 11.02
N ASP A 325 -10.02 4.85 10.18
CA ASP A 325 -10.31 4.30 8.85
C ASP A 325 -10.57 2.80 8.98
N PHE A 326 -11.82 2.40 8.78
CA PHE A 326 -12.19 0.99 8.75
C PHE A 326 -11.69 0.38 7.44
N GLY A 327 -11.09 -0.82 7.51
CA GLY A 327 -10.70 -1.59 6.32
C GLY A 327 -11.89 -1.93 5.40
N GLU A 328 -11.64 -2.69 4.32
CA GLU A 328 -12.75 -3.14 3.46
C GLU A 328 -13.72 -4.07 4.19
N LEU A 329 -13.24 -4.79 5.22
CA LEU A 329 -14.03 -5.62 6.11
C LEU A 329 -14.00 -5.03 7.53
N MET A 330 -15.18 -4.80 8.10
CA MET A 330 -15.37 -4.35 9.49
C MET A 330 -15.00 -5.44 10.52
N PHE A 331 -15.00 -6.70 10.12
CA PHE A 331 -14.55 -7.81 10.95
C PHE A 331 -14.05 -8.93 10.04
N PRO A 332 -13.11 -9.76 10.52
CA PRO A 332 -12.49 -10.79 9.69
C PRO A 332 -13.53 -11.83 9.26
N GLU A 333 -13.31 -12.50 8.13
CA GLU A 333 -14.13 -13.68 7.81
C GLU A 333 -13.83 -14.79 8.81
N ARG A 334 -14.78 -15.72 8.99
CA ARG A 334 -14.63 -16.84 9.93
C ARG A 334 -13.38 -17.69 9.65
N ALA A 335 -12.91 -17.71 8.40
CA ALA A 335 -11.77 -18.49 7.96
C ALA A 335 -10.43 -17.73 7.94
N VAL A 336 -10.41 -16.40 8.20
CA VAL A 336 -9.18 -15.59 8.12
C VAL A 336 -8.15 -16.02 9.17
N PHE A 337 -8.59 -16.61 10.28
CA PHE A 337 -7.69 -17.17 11.28
C PHE A 337 -8.28 -18.46 11.85
N ASP A 338 -8.04 -19.58 11.18
CA ASP A 338 -8.21 -20.89 11.78
C ASP A 338 -6.89 -21.28 12.48
N PRO A 339 -6.82 -21.20 13.83
CA PRO A 339 -5.61 -21.56 14.56
C PRO A 339 -5.24 -23.04 14.43
N SER A 340 -6.11 -23.87 13.83
CA SER A 340 -5.83 -25.28 13.57
C SER A 340 -5.15 -25.54 12.22
N GLU A 341 -5.17 -24.58 11.29
CA GLU A 341 -4.53 -24.73 9.98
C GLU A 341 -3.06 -24.22 10.03
N PRO A 342 -2.07 -25.05 9.65
CA PRO A 342 -0.68 -24.59 9.57
C PRO A 342 -0.54 -23.43 8.57
N MET A 343 0.22 -22.40 8.95
CA MET A 343 0.45 -21.21 8.14
C MET A 343 1.92 -21.02 7.78
N MET A 344 2.16 -20.28 6.71
CA MET A 344 3.48 -19.82 6.26
C MET A 344 3.52 -18.29 6.31
N MET A 345 4.67 -17.73 6.69
CA MET A 345 4.90 -16.29 6.80
C MET A 345 6.05 -15.85 5.90
N LYS A 346 5.81 -14.81 5.11
CA LYS A 346 6.83 -14.17 4.26
C LYS A 346 7.56 -13.08 5.05
N VAL A 347 8.85 -13.25 5.26
CA VAL A 347 9.67 -12.33 6.06
C VAL A 347 10.30 -11.27 5.15
N TRP A 348 10.01 -10.00 5.40
CA TRP A 348 10.66 -8.89 4.70
C TRP A 348 11.77 -8.29 5.55
N ASN A 349 13.02 -8.46 5.08
CA ASN A 349 14.22 -7.86 5.65
C ASN A 349 14.32 -7.97 7.19
N ARG A 350 14.04 -9.16 7.74
CA ARG A 350 14.14 -9.54 9.18
C ARG A 350 13.26 -8.77 10.18
N ASP A 351 12.71 -7.62 9.79
CA ASP A 351 12.03 -6.69 10.71
C ASP A 351 10.50 -6.76 10.66
N ARG A 352 9.91 -7.29 9.58
CA ARG A 352 8.45 -7.37 9.45
C ARG A 352 7.99 -8.55 8.62
N ILE A 353 6.77 -9.03 8.92
CA ILE A 353 6.08 -10.03 8.11
C ILE A 353 5.26 -9.32 7.03
N GLU A 354 5.57 -9.57 5.76
CA GLU A 354 4.87 -8.97 4.62
C GLU A 354 3.53 -9.65 4.38
N GLN A 355 3.51 -10.97 4.34
CA GLN A 355 2.33 -11.77 4.01
C GLN A 355 2.26 -13.04 4.85
N MET A 356 1.06 -13.55 5.09
CA MET A 356 0.81 -14.86 5.68
C MET A 356 -0.21 -15.60 4.81
N ILE A 357 0.00 -16.88 4.57
CA ILE A 357 -0.89 -17.76 3.80
C ILE A 357 -0.98 -19.12 4.49
N THR A 358 -1.99 -19.92 4.14
CA THR A 358 -2.07 -21.30 4.62
C THR A 358 -0.94 -22.14 4.01
N LYS A 359 -0.49 -23.18 4.71
CA LYS A 359 0.50 -24.13 4.17
C LYS A 359 0.00 -24.78 2.88
N ARG A 360 -1.29 -25.06 2.79
CA ARG A 360 -1.92 -25.59 1.57
C ARG A 360 -1.78 -24.65 0.37
N GLU A 361 -2.03 -23.37 0.56
CA GLU A 361 -1.84 -22.36 -0.50
C GLU A 361 -0.37 -22.22 -0.87
N PHE A 362 0.53 -22.25 0.12
CA PHE A 362 1.98 -22.24 -0.13
C PHE A 362 2.41 -23.43 -0.98
N ASP A 363 1.99 -24.65 -0.61
CA ASP A 363 2.32 -25.88 -1.34
C ASP A 363 1.78 -25.83 -2.78
N ALA A 364 0.57 -25.25 -2.98
CA ALA A 364 0.01 -25.05 -4.32
C ALA A 364 0.83 -24.05 -5.17
N LEU A 365 1.34 -22.98 -4.57
CA LEU A 365 2.22 -22.01 -5.25
C LEU A 365 3.58 -22.62 -5.60
N VAL A 366 4.14 -23.43 -4.69
CA VAL A 366 5.39 -24.18 -4.94
C VAL A 366 5.19 -25.14 -6.11
N GLU A 367 4.09 -25.88 -6.13
CA GLU A 367 3.78 -26.81 -7.22
C GLU A 367 3.59 -26.08 -8.55
N GLN A 368 2.86 -24.96 -8.56
CA GLN A 368 2.69 -24.14 -9.77
C GLN A 368 4.03 -23.63 -10.31
N ARG A 369 4.94 -23.20 -9.43
CA ARG A 369 6.29 -22.78 -9.80
C ARG A 369 7.10 -23.95 -10.37
N ASN A 370 7.07 -25.11 -9.72
CA ASN A 370 7.77 -26.31 -10.18
C ASN A 370 7.27 -26.74 -11.57
N GLN A 371 5.95 -26.71 -11.82
CA GLN A 371 5.36 -26.99 -13.12
C GLN A 371 5.83 -26.01 -14.20
N ARG A 372 5.91 -24.71 -13.87
CA ARG A 372 6.41 -23.68 -14.79
C ARG A 372 7.90 -23.83 -15.07
N GLU A 373 8.72 -24.12 -14.06
CA GLU A 373 10.15 -24.40 -14.23
C GLU A 373 10.38 -25.66 -15.07
N ALA A 374 9.60 -26.73 -14.85
CA ALA A 374 9.64 -27.93 -15.66
C ALA A 374 9.24 -27.65 -17.12
N ALA A 375 8.16 -26.89 -17.35
CA ALA A 375 7.74 -26.48 -18.69
C ALA A 375 8.80 -25.60 -19.39
N LYS A 376 9.47 -24.72 -18.63
CA LYS A 376 10.58 -23.91 -19.12
C LYS A 376 11.75 -24.80 -19.56
N GLN A 377 12.18 -25.74 -18.72
CA GLN A 377 13.26 -26.67 -19.04
C GLN A 377 12.90 -27.56 -20.23
N GLN A 378 11.67 -28.07 -20.29
CA GLN A 378 11.18 -28.86 -21.42
C GLN A 378 11.22 -28.06 -22.72
N TRP A 379 10.78 -26.79 -22.70
CA TRP A 379 10.89 -25.93 -23.88
C TRP A 379 12.33 -25.71 -24.33
N GLU A 380 13.27 -25.56 -23.38
CA GLU A 380 14.71 -25.40 -23.67
C GLU A 380 15.32 -26.68 -24.29
N LEU A 381 14.82 -27.86 -23.91
CA LEU A 381 15.20 -29.15 -24.51
C LEU A 381 14.59 -29.32 -25.91
N ASP A 382 13.31 -28.98 -26.08
CA ASP A 382 12.59 -29.09 -27.36
C ASP A 382 13.06 -28.05 -28.39
N ASN A 383 13.67 -26.96 -27.93
CA ASN A 383 14.18 -25.87 -28.77
C ASN A 383 15.66 -25.62 -28.47
N PRO A 384 16.58 -26.51 -28.91
CA PRO A 384 18.01 -26.30 -28.72
C PRO A 384 18.45 -24.96 -29.30
N ARG A 385 19.21 -24.20 -28.51
CA ARG A 385 19.56 -22.81 -28.81
C ARG A 385 20.08 -22.59 -30.23
N GLU A 386 21.03 -23.41 -30.67
CA GLU A 386 21.67 -23.27 -31.99
C GLU A 386 20.70 -23.50 -33.16
N GLU A 387 19.79 -24.48 -33.04
CA GLU A 387 18.81 -24.81 -34.07
C GLU A 387 17.72 -23.75 -34.13
N TRP A 388 17.29 -23.26 -32.97
CA TRP A 388 16.25 -22.26 -32.86
C TRP A 388 16.72 -20.87 -33.32
N GLU A 389 17.94 -20.44 -32.95
CA GLU A 389 18.52 -19.16 -33.40
C GLU A 389 18.77 -19.16 -34.93
N LYS A 390 19.14 -20.30 -35.52
CA LYS A 390 19.21 -20.46 -36.98
C LYS A 390 17.85 -20.30 -37.65
N ALA A 391 16.79 -20.85 -37.06
CA ALA A 391 15.43 -20.72 -37.59
C ALA A 391 14.81 -19.32 -37.35
N ASN A 392 15.27 -18.59 -36.33
CA ASN A 392 14.73 -17.30 -35.90
C ASN A 392 15.82 -16.23 -35.73
N PRO A 393 16.47 -15.78 -36.82
CA PRO A 393 17.67 -14.93 -36.76
C PRO A 393 17.45 -13.53 -36.16
N ASN A 394 16.20 -13.04 -36.12
CA ASN A 394 15.85 -11.72 -35.59
C ASN A 394 15.24 -11.77 -34.18
N GLN A 395 15.23 -12.94 -33.52
CA GLN A 395 14.70 -13.10 -32.18
C GLN A 395 15.77 -13.66 -31.25
N SER A 396 15.67 -13.31 -29.97
CA SER A 396 16.59 -13.83 -28.96
C SER A 396 15.97 -15.08 -28.33
N TRP A 397 16.66 -16.21 -28.45
CA TRP A 397 16.24 -17.50 -27.88
C TRP A 397 15.84 -17.39 -26.41
N GLN A 398 16.62 -16.63 -25.65
CA GLN A 398 16.34 -16.40 -24.23
C GLN A 398 14.97 -15.76 -24.01
N PHE A 399 14.54 -14.81 -24.86
CA PHE A 399 13.27 -14.06 -24.68
C PHE A 399 12.06 -14.72 -25.35
N SER A 400 12.27 -15.79 -26.10
CA SER A 400 11.20 -16.47 -26.83
C SER A 400 10.60 -17.67 -26.10
N ASN A 401 11.13 -18.04 -24.93
CA ASN A 401 10.52 -19.06 -24.07
C ASN A 401 9.20 -18.50 -23.47
N PRO A 402 8.03 -19.06 -23.80
CA PRO A 402 6.74 -18.55 -23.32
C PRO A 402 6.52 -18.77 -21.82
N HIS A 403 7.32 -19.64 -21.20
CA HIS A 403 7.32 -19.92 -19.77
C HIS A 403 8.36 -19.07 -19.01
N ARG A 404 9.07 -18.17 -19.70
CA ARG A 404 9.96 -17.18 -19.08
C ARG A 404 9.13 -16.05 -18.47
N GLY A 405 8.70 -16.25 -17.24
CA GLY A 405 8.14 -15.21 -16.37
C GLY A 405 9.11 -14.85 -15.24
N TYR A 406 9.10 -13.60 -14.80
CA TYR A 406 9.58 -13.26 -13.46
C TYR A 406 8.54 -13.82 -12.49
N ASP A 407 8.87 -14.93 -11.81
CA ASP A 407 8.03 -15.37 -10.70
C ASP A 407 8.28 -14.43 -9.52
N SER A 408 7.23 -13.78 -9.03
CA SER A 408 7.32 -12.94 -7.83
C SER A 408 7.34 -13.78 -6.55
N PHE A 409 7.13 -15.10 -6.67
CA PHE A 409 7.11 -16.04 -5.55
C PHE A 409 8.46 -16.76 -5.40
N TYR A 410 9.13 -16.54 -4.27
CA TYR A 410 10.36 -17.21 -3.89
C TYR A 410 10.14 -18.03 -2.60
N PRO A 411 10.12 -19.37 -2.66
CA PRO A 411 9.87 -20.22 -1.48
C PRO A 411 10.82 -19.97 -0.32
N GLY A 412 12.09 -19.60 -0.58
CA GLY A 412 13.09 -19.31 0.45
C GLY A 412 12.81 -18.06 1.28
N GLU A 413 11.88 -17.19 0.86
CA GLU A 413 11.44 -16.01 1.63
C GLU A 413 10.34 -16.35 2.64
N TRP A 414 9.84 -17.59 2.64
CA TRP A 414 8.77 -18.06 3.50
C TRP A 414 9.28 -18.97 4.61
N GLN A 415 8.72 -18.79 5.80
CA GLN A 415 9.03 -19.53 7.01
C GLN A 415 7.75 -20.13 7.59
N PRO A 416 7.79 -21.27 8.26
CA PRO A 416 6.62 -21.83 8.96
C PRO A 416 6.23 -20.93 10.13
N PHE A 417 4.93 -20.72 10.33
CA PHE A 417 4.41 -19.97 11.48
C PHE A 417 4.22 -20.90 12.69
N ASP A 418 5.33 -21.30 13.30
CA ASP A 418 5.38 -22.11 14.53
C ASP A 418 6.66 -21.82 15.33
N ASP A 419 6.84 -22.51 16.47
CA ASP A 419 7.99 -22.33 17.39
C ASP A 419 9.34 -22.69 16.74
N THR A 420 9.37 -23.29 15.53
CA THR A 420 10.64 -23.59 14.85
C THR A 420 11.25 -22.37 14.17
N SER A 421 10.47 -21.29 13.98
CA SER A 421 10.96 -20.08 13.33
C SER A 421 11.36 -19.00 14.32
N VAL A 422 12.56 -18.42 14.14
CA VAL A 422 13.04 -17.23 14.87
C VAL A 422 12.23 -15.95 14.60
N TYR A 423 11.25 -16.00 13.69
CA TYR A 423 10.34 -14.90 13.39
C TYR A 423 8.92 -15.12 13.92
N PHE A 424 8.68 -16.19 14.69
CA PHE A 424 7.37 -16.54 15.24
C PHE A 424 6.71 -15.37 15.97
N ASP A 425 7.45 -14.68 16.83
CA ASP A 425 6.96 -13.50 17.54
C ASP A 425 6.53 -12.36 16.62
N LEU A 426 7.20 -12.16 15.47
CA LEU A 426 6.78 -11.14 14.50
C LEU A 426 5.47 -11.53 13.83
N GLY A 427 5.27 -12.83 13.54
CA GLY A 427 4.00 -13.37 13.08
C GLY A 427 2.88 -13.14 14.11
N ILE A 428 3.14 -13.44 15.38
CA ILE A 428 2.20 -13.20 16.49
C ILE A 428 1.87 -11.70 16.62
N ARG A 429 2.88 -10.82 16.60
CA ARG A 429 2.68 -9.37 16.65
C ARG A 429 1.82 -8.87 15.49
N LYS A 430 2.02 -9.40 14.27
CA LYS A 430 1.19 -9.07 13.10
C LYS A 430 -0.27 -9.47 13.31
N ILE A 431 -0.52 -10.70 13.75
CA ILE A 431 -1.87 -11.19 14.04
C ILE A 431 -2.51 -10.34 15.15
N GLN A 432 -1.79 -10.10 16.24
CA GLN A 432 -2.28 -9.27 17.34
C GLN A 432 -2.60 -7.85 16.89
N SER A 433 -1.80 -7.26 15.98
CA SER A 433 -2.08 -5.95 15.39
C SER A 433 -3.38 -5.95 14.59
N GLN A 434 -3.61 -6.97 13.75
CA GLN A 434 -4.85 -7.11 12.98
C GLN A 434 -6.06 -7.34 13.90
N VAL A 435 -5.94 -8.22 14.90
CA VAL A 435 -6.98 -8.45 15.91
C VAL A 435 -7.28 -7.16 16.69
N LYS A 436 -6.25 -6.38 17.02
CA LYS A 436 -6.40 -5.09 17.71
C LYS A 436 -7.16 -4.07 16.86
N GLU A 437 -6.94 -4.02 15.55
CA GLU A 437 -7.73 -3.17 14.65
C GLU A 437 -9.22 -3.54 14.69
N TYR A 438 -9.55 -4.83 14.66
CA TYR A 438 -10.95 -5.28 14.80
C TYR A 438 -11.52 -5.03 16.19
N ASN A 439 -10.72 -5.18 17.25
CA ASN A 439 -11.16 -4.89 18.62
C ASN A 439 -11.47 -3.40 18.83
N ARG A 440 -10.81 -2.49 18.11
CA ARG A 440 -11.16 -1.06 18.14
C ARG A 440 -12.57 -0.80 17.63
N ILE A 441 -13.05 -1.59 16.68
CA ILE A 441 -14.43 -1.50 16.17
C ILE A 441 -15.41 -1.92 17.28
N ALA A 442 -15.10 -2.96 18.04
CA ALA A 442 -15.91 -3.36 19.19
C ALA A 442 -15.96 -2.26 20.27
N LEU A 443 -14.87 -1.49 20.47
CA LEU A 443 -14.86 -0.34 21.39
C LEU A 443 -15.77 0.80 20.92
N VAL A 444 -15.75 1.12 19.62
CA VAL A 444 -16.67 2.12 19.04
C VAL A 444 -18.11 1.67 19.25
N VAL A 445 -18.44 0.42 18.89
CA VAL A 445 -19.79 -0.14 19.04
C VAL A 445 -20.24 -0.15 20.51
N GLN A 446 -19.37 -0.53 21.44
CA GLN A 446 -19.67 -0.44 22.87
C GLN A 446 -19.98 1.01 23.29
N GLY A 447 -19.16 1.97 22.83
CA GLY A 447 -19.42 3.40 23.05
C GLY A 447 -20.80 3.83 22.51
N LEU A 448 -21.20 3.35 21.33
CA LEU A 448 -22.53 3.65 20.78
C LEU A 448 -23.67 3.13 21.67
N PHE A 449 -23.54 1.93 22.24
CA PHE A 449 -24.52 1.42 23.22
C PHE A 449 -24.52 2.22 24.53
N ASP A 450 -23.35 2.63 25.05
CA ASP A 450 -23.30 3.15 26.41
C ASP A 450 -23.60 4.66 26.53
N ARG A 451 -23.23 5.47 25.52
CA ARG A 451 -23.28 6.94 25.64
C ARG A 451 -24.10 7.66 24.57
N THR A 452 -24.56 6.97 23.52
CA THR A 452 -25.25 7.65 22.41
C THR A 452 -26.73 7.31 22.33
N GLN A 453 -27.53 8.25 21.85
CA GLN A 453 -28.96 8.00 21.60
C GLN A 453 -29.20 7.12 20.36
N THR A 454 -28.16 6.81 19.58
CA THR A 454 -28.30 6.21 18.24
C THR A 454 -28.86 4.78 18.27
N LEU A 455 -28.76 4.07 19.40
CA LEU A 455 -29.21 2.68 19.55
C LEU A 455 -30.32 2.50 20.60
N ILE A 456 -30.74 3.58 21.28
CA ILE A 456 -31.77 3.52 22.31
C ILE A 456 -33.14 3.27 21.67
N PRO A 457 -34.01 2.39 22.22
CA PRO A 457 -33.83 1.61 23.45
C PRO A 457 -33.12 0.27 23.23
N HIS A 458 -32.28 -0.15 24.17
CA HIS A 458 -31.67 -1.48 24.19
C HIS A 458 -31.47 -1.99 25.63
N ASN A 459 -31.09 -3.26 25.77
CA ASN A 459 -30.64 -3.83 27.04
C ASN A 459 -29.16 -3.48 27.31
N PRO A 460 -28.69 -3.45 28.56
CA PRO A 460 -27.26 -3.24 28.85
C PRO A 460 -26.39 -4.25 28.12
N VAL A 461 -25.37 -3.79 27.40
CA VAL A 461 -24.51 -4.61 26.55
C VAL A 461 -23.10 -4.64 27.11
N GLN A 462 -22.47 -5.81 27.12
CA GLN A 462 -21.06 -6.00 27.46
C GLN A 462 -20.39 -6.75 26.32
N MET A 463 -19.80 -6.04 25.37
CA MET A 463 -19.22 -6.59 24.14
C MET A 463 -18.09 -7.60 24.41
N TRP A 464 -17.40 -7.50 25.54
CA TRP A 464 -16.33 -8.43 25.95
C TRP A 464 -16.84 -9.73 26.57
N ARG A 465 -18.15 -9.86 26.87
CA ARG A 465 -18.74 -11.10 27.36
C ARG A 465 -19.46 -11.84 26.22
N PRO A 466 -19.02 -13.05 25.83
CA PRO A 466 -19.60 -13.77 24.68
C PRO A 466 -21.12 -13.92 24.73
N ALA A 467 -21.68 -14.21 25.91
CA ALA A 467 -23.14 -14.34 26.08
C ALA A 467 -23.89 -13.02 25.86
N SER A 468 -23.33 -11.89 26.32
CA SER A 468 -23.94 -10.58 26.11
C SER A 468 -23.78 -10.12 24.65
N PHE A 469 -22.61 -10.37 24.06
CA PHE A 469 -22.37 -10.10 22.64
C PHE A 469 -23.39 -10.84 21.76
N ALA A 470 -23.55 -12.16 21.93
CA ALA A 470 -24.48 -12.95 21.13
C ALA A 470 -25.96 -12.59 21.34
N ALA A 471 -26.30 -12.05 22.52
CA ALA A 471 -27.65 -11.57 22.83
C ALA A 471 -27.96 -10.22 22.14
N SER A 472 -26.98 -9.34 22.00
CA SER A 472 -27.19 -7.95 21.57
C SER A 472 -26.69 -7.63 20.16
N VAL A 473 -25.75 -8.42 19.63
CA VAL A 473 -25.09 -8.19 18.34
C VAL A 473 -25.12 -9.44 17.48
N GLU A 474 -25.35 -9.24 16.19
CA GLU A 474 -25.29 -10.28 15.16
C GLU A 474 -24.37 -9.81 14.03
N LEU A 475 -23.37 -10.63 13.68
CA LEU A 475 -22.43 -10.34 12.60
C LEU A 475 -22.96 -10.91 11.28
N VAL A 476 -23.15 -10.05 10.29
CA VAL A 476 -23.63 -10.41 8.95
C VAL A 476 -22.44 -10.52 8.00
N TYR A 477 -22.06 -11.76 7.68
CA TYR A 477 -20.89 -12.07 6.84
C TYR A 477 -21.23 -11.96 5.36
N ASP A 478 -20.34 -11.39 4.56
CA ASP A 478 -20.52 -11.25 3.10
C ASP A 478 -20.59 -12.59 2.38
N GLY A 479 -19.89 -13.62 2.87
CA GLY A 479 -19.98 -14.99 2.35
C GLY A 479 -21.42 -15.55 2.36
N SER A 480 -22.33 -14.96 3.12
CA SER A 480 -23.76 -15.30 3.08
C SER A 480 -24.51 -14.73 1.85
N MET A 481 -23.91 -13.76 1.15
CA MET A 481 -24.48 -13.07 -0.03
C MET A 481 -23.59 -13.21 -1.30
N ALA A 482 -22.36 -13.72 -1.18
CA ALA A 482 -21.34 -13.66 -2.23
C ALA A 482 -21.44 -14.73 -3.34
N LEU A 483 -22.38 -15.68 -3.28
CA LEU A 483 -22.63 -16.58 -4.41
C LEU A 483 -23.51 -15.89 -5.46
N HIS A 484 -22.92 -14.96 -6.22
CA HIS A 484 -23.54 -14.51 -7.46
C HIS A 484 -23.39 -15.63 -8.50
N TRP A 485 -24.50 -16.31 -8.79
CA TRP A 485 -24.54 -17.41 -9.75
C TRP A 485 -24.53 -16.87 -11.19
N GLY A 486 -23.57 -17.31 -12.00
CA GLY A 486 -23.46 -16.99 -13.42
C GLY A 486 -22.40 -15.95 -13.79
N GLU A 487 -22.23 -15.76 -15.10
CA GLU A 487 -21.32 -14.76 -15.67
C GLU A 487 -21.79 -13.34 -15.30
N ALA A 488 -20.83 -12.43 -15.09
CA ALA A 488 -21.14 -11.03 -14.86
C ALA A 488 -21.84 -10.42 -16.09
N PRO A 489 -22.80 -9.50 -15.92
CA PRO A 489 -23.43 -8.81 -17.04
C PRO A 489 -22.39 -8.10 -17.93
N ASP A 490 -22.30 -8.48 -19.20
CA ASP A 490 -21.36 -7.86 -20.15
C ASP A 490 -21.89 -6.52 -20.67
N ILE A 491 -21.26 -5.43 -20.22
CA ILE A 491 -21.58 -4.07 -20.63
C ILE A 491 -21.24 -3.82 -22.12
N HIS A 492 -20.11 -4.33 -22.59
CA HIS A 492 -19.63 -4.07 -23.95
C HIS A 492 -20.46 -4.86 -24.97
N GLY A 493 -20.82 -6.11 -24.66
CA GLY A 493 -21.76 -6.90 -25.44
C GLY A 493 -23.13 -6.24 -25.53
N TYR A 494 -23.63 -5.63 -24.45
CA TYR A 494 -24.89 -4.88 -24.46
C TYR A 494 -24.81 -3.63 -25.36
N ILE A 495 -23.75 -2.83 -25.24
CA ILE A 495 -23.52 -1.66 -26.10
C ILE A 495 -23.49 -2.07 -27.57
N ALA A 496 -22.75 -3.14 -27.90
CA ALA A 496 -22.66 -3.66 -29.25
C ALA A 496 -24.04 -4.08 -29.80
N ALA A 497 -24.87 -4.72 -28.98
CA ALA A 497 -26.22 -5.12 -29.35
C ALA A 497 -27.17 -3.93 -29.60
N CYS A 498 -27.05 -2.85 -28.82
CA CYS A 498 -27.78 -1.61 -29.06
C CYS A 498 -27.30 -0.89 -30.33
N ASN A 499 -25.98 -0.81 -30.52
CA ASN A 499 -25.34 -0.17 -31.67
C ASN A 499 -25.63 -0.92 -32.98
N ALA A 500 -25.81 -2.25 -32.95
CA ALA A 500 -26.21 -3.03 -34.11
C ALA A 500 -27.58 -2.61 -34.69
N LYS A 501 -28.42 -1.94 -33.89
CA LYS A 501 -29.75 -1.43 -34.30
C LYS A 501 -29.71 0.03 -34.77
N ALA A 502 -28.52 0.64 -34.88
CA ALA A 502 -28.37 2.03 -35.29
C ALA A 502 -28.82 2.26 -36.73
N ASN A 503 -29.65 3.28 -36.94
CA ASN A 503 -30.13 3.77 -38.22
C ASN A 503 -29.98 5.30 -38.31
N ALA A 504 -30.32 5.90 -39.44
CA ALA A 504 -30.12 7.34 -39.67
C ALA A 504 -30.81 8.25 -38.63
N ASP A 505 -31.95 7.81 -38.09
CA ASP A 505 -32.77 8.59 -37.13
C ASP A 505 -32.40 8.32 -35.66
N SER A 506 -31.40 7.46 -35.43
CA SER A 506 -30.99 7.08 -34.08
C SER A 506 -30.34 8.25 -33.34
N VAL A 507 -30.66 8.35 -32.06
CA VAL A 507 -30.07 9.29 -31.10
C VAL A 507 -28.87 8.59 -30.45
N MET A 508 -27.75 9.31 -30.38
CA MET A 508 -26.49 8.79 -29.90
C MET A 508 -26.01 9.52 -28.64
N PHE A 509 -25.25 8.80 -27.83
CA PHE A 509 -24.45 9.30 -26.72
C PHE A 509 -22.95 9.05 -26.99
N GLY A 510 -22.07 9.89 -26.46
CA GLY A 510 -20.59 9.74 -26.56
C GLY A 510 -19.91 10.73 -27.52
N GLN A 511 -20.66 11.33 -28.44
CA GLN A 511 -20.16 12.33 -29.38
C GLN A 511 -19.59 13.58 -28.69
N GLU A 512 -20.20 14.00 -27.57
CA GLU A 512 -19.74 15.16 -26.79
C GLU A 512 -18.39 14.88 -26.13
N GLN A 513 -18.23 13.71 -25.52
CA GLN A 513 -16.96 13.30 -24.91
C GLN A 513 -15.85 13.23 -25.97
N LEU A 514 -16.10 12.60 -27.11
CA LEU A 514 -15.14 12.53 -28.21
C LEU A 514 -14.75 13.93 -28.72
N TRP A 515 -15.70 14.87 -28.75
CA TRP A 515 -15.41 16.25 -29.10
C TRP A 515 -14.53 16.94 -28.06
N MET A 516 -14.85 16.81 -26.76
CA MET A 516 -14.06 17.40 -25.68
C MET A 516 -12.63 16.85 -25.62
N GLU A 517 -12.44 15.56 -25.89
CA GLU A 517 -11.12 14.93 -26.00
C GLU A 517 -10.32 15.51 -27.18
N ARG A 518 -10.95 15.71 -28.33
CA ARG A 518 -10.31 16.32 -29.52
C ARG A 518 -9.94 17.79 -29.30
N GLU A 519 -10.77 18.56 -28.61
CA GLU A 519 -10.44 19.95 -28.28
C GLU A 519 -9.32 20.03 -27.24
N ALA A 520 -9.30 19.12 -26.25
CA ALA A 520 -8.19 19.00 -25.30
C ALA A 520 -6.87 18.68 -26.00
N GLU A 521 -6.86 17.70 -26.90
CA GLU A 521 -5.67 17.35 -27.69
C GLU A 521 -5.19 18.55 -28.51
N ARG A 522 -6.11 19.29 -29.15
CA ARG A 522 -5.79 20.49 -29.92
C ARG A 522 -5.15 21.56 -29.03
N GLU A 523 -5.69 21.82 -27.84
CA GLU A 523 -5.16 22.83 -26.92
C GLU A 523 -3.82 22.42 -26.29
N ASN A 524 -3.68 21.15 -25.92
CA ASN A 524 -2.41 20.59 -25.46
C ASN A 524 -1.33 20.71 -26.53
N ASN A 525 -1.67 20.44 -27.79
CA ASN A 525 -0.74 20.59 -28.91
C ASN A 525 -0.32 22.06 -29.11
N LYS A 526 -1.24 23.02 -29.00
CA LYS A 526 -0.91 24.46 -29.03
C LYS A 526 0.04 24.84 -27.89
N THR A 527 -0.26 24.42 -26.66
CA THR A 527 0.55 24.71 -25.47
C THR A 527 1.92 24.06 -25.56
N ARG A 528 2.00 22.80 -26.01
CA ARG A 528 3.25 22.07 -26.22
C ARG A 528 4.14 22.78 -27.23
N ASN A 529 3.57 23.27 -28.33
CA ASN A 529 4.28 23.96 -29.40
C ASN A 529 4.59 25.43 -29.07
N ASN A 530 4.00 26.00 -28.02
CA ASN A 530 4.25 27.37 -27.61
C ASN A 530 5.53 27.46 -26.76
N TRP A 531 6.63 27.89 -27.39
CA TRP A 531 7.94 28.07 -26.75
C TRP A 531 7.97 29.17 -25.66
N ARG A 532 6.96 30.06 -25.63
CA ARG A 532 6.86 31.13 -24.63
C ARG A 532 6.35 30.65 -23.27
N ILE A 533 5.82 29.42 -23.19
CA ILE A 533 5.33 28.82 -21.95
C ILE A 533 6.43 27.89 -21.41
N PRO A 534 7.01 28.19 -20.23
CA PRO A 534 7.97 27.30 -19.58
C PRO A 534 7.39 25.89 -19.41
N SER A 535 8.23 24.86 -19.50
CA SER A 535 7.81 23.45 -19.36
C SER A 535 6.96 23.20 -18.12
N ASN A 536 7.31 23.86 -17.02
CA ASN A 536 6.68 23.69 -15.71
C ASN A 536 5.29 24.36 -15.64
N ASN A 537 4.96 25.22 -16.60
CA ASN A 537 3.68 25.90 -16.72
C ASN A 537 2.83 25.38 -17.88
N LYS A 538 3.25 24.28 -18.53
CA LYS A 538 2.44 23.65 -19.59
C LYS A 538 1.35 22.81 -18.93
N TYR A 539 0.10 23.09 -19.30
CA TYR A 539 -1.05 22.33 -18.84
C TYR A 539 -1.35 21.17 -19.81
N TYR A 540 -1.87 20.08 -19.26
CA TYR A 540 -2.36 18.93 -20.01
C TYR A 540 -3.81 18.67 -19.64
N TYR A 541 -4.73 18.97 -20.56
CA TYR A 541 -6.14 18.67 -20.45
C TYR A 541 -6.42 17.26 -20.97
N LYS A 542 -7.20 16.45 -20.26
CA LYS A 542 -7.74 15.18 -20.79
C LYS A 542 -8.99 15.42 -21.63
N THR A 543 -9.84 16.31 -21.16
CA THR A 543 -11.06 16.78 -21.83
C THR A 543 -11.14 18.30 -21.68
N LEU A 544 -11.62 18.99 -22.70
CA LEU A 544 -11.76 20.44 -22.68
C LEU A 544 -13.08 20.82 -23.38
N ARG A 545 -13.90 21.60 -22.67
CA ARG A 545 -15.05 22.29 -23.26
C ARG A 545 -14.66 23.76 -23.47
N PRO A 546 -14.45 24.22 -24.71
CA PRO A 546 -14.12 25.61 -24.98
C PRO A 546 -15.24 26.56 -24.55
N GLU A 547 -14.88 27.72 -24.01
CA GLU A 547 -15.84 28.75 -23.63
C GLU A 547 -16.55 29.29 -24.89
N GLY A 548 -17.89 29.29 -24.88
CA GLY A 548 -18.72 29.73 -26.01
C GLY A 548 -18.97 28.67 -27.09
N ASP A 549 -18.48 27.43 -26.93
CA ASP A 549 -18.84 26.29 -27.79
C ASP A 549 -19.63 25.27 -26.96
N LEU A 550 -20.93 25.13 -27.26
CA LEU A 550 -21.82 24.19 -26.56
C LEU A 550 -21.56 22.73 -26.98
N GLY A 551 -20.84 22.51 -28.08
CA GLY A 551 -20.58 21.18 -28.63
C GLY A 551 -21.82 20.54 -29.27
N PRO A 552 -21.71 19.26 -29.68
CA PRO A 552 -22.81 18.51 -30.29
C PRO A 552 -23.95 18.17 -29.32
N GLY A 553 -23.82 18.48 -28.03
CA GLY A 553 -24.76 18.12 -26.98
C GLY A 553 -24.59 16.68 -26.46
N ARG A 554 -25.05 16.45 -25.23
CA ARG A 554 -24.88 15.18 -24.49
C ARG A 554 -25.51 13.97 -25.16
N VAL A 555 -26.72 14.14 -25.67
CA VAL A 555 -27.39 13.21 -26.59
C VAL A 555 -27.79 13.96 -27.84
N ALA A 556 -27.52 13.38 -29.01
CA ALA A 556 -27.68 14.08 -30.27
C ALA A 556 -28.20 13.17 -31.38
N ARG A 557 -29.01 13.72 -32.27
CA ARG A 557 -29.38 13.07 -33.52
C ARG A 557 -28.26 13.24 -34.55
N MET A 558 -28.06 12.22 -35.36
CA MET A 558 -27.03 12.25 -36.40
C MET A 558 -27.48 13.15 -37.56
N ALA A 559 -26.60 14.03 -38.02
CA ALA A 559 -26.78 14.79 -39.27
C ALA A 559 -26.54 13.91 -40.50
N GLY A 560 -25.74 12.85 -40.36
CA GLY A 560 -25.49 11.88 -41.41
C GLY A 560 -24.95 10.56 -40.86
N TRP A 561 -25.37 9.45 -41.47
CA TRP A 561 -24.98 8.09 -41.09
C TRP A 561 -24.41 7.35 -42.29
N THR A 562 -23.19 6.81 -42.15
CA THR A 562 -22.52 6.02 -43.21
C THR A 562 -22.36 4.57 -42.75
N PRO A 563 -23.31 3.66 -43.10
CA PRO A 563 -23.32 2.29 -42.57
C PRO A 563 -22.07 1.46 -42.91
N ARG A 564 -21.53 1.61 -44.13
CA ARG A 564 -20.36 0.83 -44.60
C ARG A 564 -19.10 1.10 -43.76
N SER A 565 -18.86 2.35 -43.40
CA SER A 565 -17.70 2.74 -42.58
C SER A 565 -18.04 2.87 -41.10
N ARG A 566 -19.30 2.64 -40.70
CA ARG A 566 -19.81 2.82 -39.34
C ARG A 566 -19.47 4.19 -38.73
N MET A 567 -19.64 5.25 -39.52
CA MET A 567 -19.34 6.63 -39.11
C MET A 567 -20.62 7.46 -39.00
N ALA A 568 -20.78 8.12 -37.86
CA ALA A 568 -21.82 9.11 -37.60
C ALA A 568 -21.27 10.52 -37.72
N THR A 569 -22.07 11.44 -38.25
CA THR A 569 -21.74 12.86 -38.36
C THR A 569 -22.70 13.67 -37.50
N PHE A 570 -22.16 14.55 -36.66
CA PHE A 570 -22.91 15.48 -35.83
C PHE A 570 -22.56 16.91 -36.23
N THR A 571 -23.54 17.82 -36.19
CA THR A 571 -23.35 19.22 -36.55
C THR A 571 -24.09 20.15 -35.59
N TRP A 572 -23.44 21.22 -35.16
CA TRP A 572 -23.99 22.22 -34.24
C TRP A 572 -23.45 23.62 -34.56
N LEU A 573 -24.04 24.65 -33.96
CA LEU A 573 -23.60 26.03 -34.12
C LEU A 573 -22.61 26.38 -33.02
N LYS A 574 -21.54 27.07 -33.38
CA LYS A 574 -20.59 27.62 -32.41
C LYS A 574 -20.22 29.05 -32.76
N ALA A 575 -19.84 29.85 -31.77
CA ALA A 575 -19.31 31.17 -32.02
C ALA A 575 -18.00 31.09 -32.82
N ARG A 576 -17.82 31.98 -33.80
CA ARG A 576 -16.61 32.04 -34.63
C ARG A 576 -15.36 32.36 -33.80
N ARG A 577 -15.53 33.15 -32.73
CA ARG A 577 -14.53 33.53 -31.73
C ARG A 577 -15.22 33.60 -30.36
N ALA A 578 -14.44 33.50 -29.29
CA ALA A 578 -14.97 33.72 -27.94
C ALA A 578 -15.69 35.08 -27.88
N PHE A 579 -16.90 35.11 -27.30
CA PHE A 579 -17.75 36.30 -27.17
C PHE A 579 -18.21 36.96 -28.48
N SER A 580 -18.26 36.22 -29.59
CA SER A 580 -18.80 36.70 -30.87
C SER A 580 -20.22 36.21 -31.12
N ASP A 581 -21.10 37.10 -31.59
CA ASP A 581 -22.47 36.75 -32.00
C ASP A 581 -22.54 36.02 -33.36
N ASP A 582 -21.43 35.98 -34.11
CA ASP A 582 -21.34 35.29 -35.39
C ASP A 582 -21.21 33.78 -35.19
N MET A 583 -22.30 33.05 -35.44
CA MET A 583 -22.35 31.59 -35.34
C MET A 583 -21.89 30.92 -36.64
N VAL A 584 -21.03 29.90 -36.52
CA VAL A 584 -20.54 29.07 -37.62
C VAL A 584 -20.90 27.61 -37.39
N ARG A 585 -21.14 26.88 -38.49
CA ARG A 585 -21.40 25.45 -38.47
C ARG A 585 -20.13 24.68 -38.07
N ALA A 586 -20.23 23.89 -37.01
CA ALA A 586 -19.23 22.92 -36.60
C ALA A 586 -19.69 21.50 -36.95
N GLN A 587 -18.72 20.59 -37.13
CA GLN A 587 -18.96 19.20 -37.49
C GLN A 587 -18.01 18.27 -36.72
N LEU A 588 -18.54 17.13 -36.26
CA LEU A 588 -17.78 16.03 -35.70
C LEU A 588 -18.13 14.73 -36.42
N LYS A 589 -17.11 14.02 -36.90
CA LYS A 589 -17.23 12.63 -37.35
C LYS A 589 -16.79 11.70 -36.22
N ALA A 590 -17.68 10.80 -35.81
CA ALA A 590 -17.48 9.86 -34.72
C ALA A 590 -17.71 8.41 -35.20
N PRO A 591 -16.81 7.48 -34.91
CA PRO A 591 -17.00 6.07 -35.22
C PRO A 591 -18.00 5.42 -34.24
N LEU A 592 -18.77 4.43 -34.70
CA LEU A 592 -19.85 3.80 -33.92
C LEU A 592 -19.37 3.10 -32.64
N ASP A 593 -18.12 2.62 -32.60
CA ASP A 593 -17.50 1.98 -31.44
C ASP A 593 -17.26 2.96 -30.27
N LYS A 594 -17.26 4.27 -30.55
CA LYS A 594 -17.18 5.35 -29.55
C LYS A 594 -18.53 5.95 -29.19
N LEU A 595 -19.62 5.40 -29.73
CA LEU A 595 -20.97 5.89 -29.53
C LEU A 595 -21.84 4.83 -28.86
N PHE A 596 -22.95 5.29 -28.30
CA PHE A 596 -24.01 4.43 -27.78
C PHE A 596 -25.35 4.84 -28.35
N ASN A 597 -26.05 3.88 -28.94
CA ASN A 597 -27.39 4.06 -29.50
C ASN A 597 -28.44 4.13 -28.40
N VAL A 598 -28.74 5.35 -27.97
CA VAL A 598 -29.75 5.68 -26.97
C VAL A 598 -31.15 5.29 -27.45
N SER A 599 -31.44 5.38 -28.74
CA SER A 599 -32.74 4.99 -29.29
C SER A 599 -33.05 3.49 -29.13
N ALA A 600 -32.03 2.64 -29.02
CA ALA A 600 -32.20 1.20 -28.83
C ALA A 600 -32.28 0.76 -27.35
N TYR A 601 -32.04 1.68 -26.41
CA TYR A 601 -32.12 1.45 -24.97
C TYR A 601 -33.59 1.29 -24.53
N LYS A 602 -33.87 0.38 -23.58
CA LYS A 602 -35.19 0.27 -22.93
C LYS A 602 -35.13 0.81 -21.51
N LEU A 603 -36.17 1.52 -21.11
CA LEU A 603 -36.32 2.04 -19.74
C LEU A 603 -36.07 0.96 -18.68
N GLY A 604 -35.16 1.25 -17.76
CA GLY A 604 -34.76 0.33 -16.69
C GLY A 604 -33.65 -0.66 -17.05
N ASP A 605 -33.11 -0.65 -18.27
CA ASP A 605 -32.04 -1.59 -18.67
C ASP A 605 -30.79 -1.44 -17.81
N PHE A 606 -30.49 -0.24 -17.29
CA PHE A 606 -29.38 -0.02 -16.35
C PHE A 606 -29.45 -0.91 -15.08
N LYS A 607 -30.66 -1.30 -14.65
CA LYS A 607 -30.86 -2.09 -13.42
C LYS A 607 -30.14 -3.43 -13.46
N ARG A 608 -29.92 -4.02 -14.65
CA ARG A 608 -29.20 -5.29 -14.81
C ARG A 608 -27.73 -5.18 -14.37
N PHE A 609 -27.11 -4.02 -14.62
CA PHE A 609 -25.72 -3.73 -14.26
C PHE A 609 -25.62 -3.17 -12.84
N PHE A 610 -26.64 -2.44 -12.40
CA PHE A 610 -26.67 -1.91 -11.04
C PHE A 610 -26.95 -2.98 -9.98
N ALA A 611 -27.75 -4.00 -10.30
CA ALA A 611 -28.10 -5.06 -9.35
C ALA A 611 -26.91 -5.95 -8.98
N ASP A 612 -26.01 -6.23 -9.92
CA ASP A 612 -24.81 -7.03 -9.69
C ASP A 612 -23.67 -6.15 -9.10
N PRO A 613 -23.13 -6.47 -7.91
CA PRO A 613 -22.06 -5.69 -7.28
C PRO A 613 -20.78 -5.58 -8.13
N ARG A 614 -20.48 -6.59 -8.96
CA ARG A 614 -19.27 -6.59 -9.81
C ARG A 614 -19.32 -5.47 -10.85
N THR A 615 -20.47 -5.30 -11.49
CA THR A 615 -20.69 -4.22 -12.46
C THR A 615 -21.04 -2.91 -11.79
N ARG A 616 -21.62 -2.91 -10.57
CA ARG A 616 -21.83 -1.69 -9.77
C ARG A 616 -20.52 -1.01 -9.40
N ALA A 617 -19.48 -1.78 -9.04
CA ALA A 617 -18.15 -1.22 -8.78
C ALA A 617 -17.54 -0.50 -10.01
N GLN A 618 -18.03 -0.80 -11.22
CA GLN A 618 -17.62 -0.19 -12.49
C GLN A 618 -18.62 0.86 -12.99
N TYR A 619 -19.49 1.40 -12.12
CA TYR A 619 -20.59 2.27 -12.56
C TYR A 619 -20.15 3.49 -13.35
N LEU A 620 -18.96 4.04 -13.12
CA LEU A 620 -18.46 5.19 -13.89
C LEU A 620 -18.27 4.87 -15.37
N GLU A 621 -18.07 3.60 -15.74
CA GLU A 621 -17.92 3.19 -17.14
C GLU A 621 -19.25 3.20 -17.90
N TRP A 622 -20.37 3.00 -17.21
CA TRP A 622 -21.67 2.82 -17.85
C TRP A 622 -22.77 3.80 -17.42
N ALA A 623 -22.74 4.30 -16.19
CA ALA A 623 -23.78 5.16 -15.64
C ALA A 623 -23.96 6.46 -16.44
N PRO A 624 -22.89 7.20 -16.85
CA PRO A 624 -23.03 8.36 -17.74
C PRO A 624 -23.85 8.07 -18.99
N MET A 625 -23.66 6.91 -19.58
CA MET A 625 -24.29 6.52 -20.83
C MET A 625 -25.72 6.01 -20.61
N LEU A 626 -25.91 5.03 -19.72
CA LEU A 626 -27.20 4.39 -19.51
C LEU A 626 -28.20 5.30 -18.79
N LEU A 627 -27.75 6.15 -17.85
CA LEU A 627 -28.63 7.08 -17.17
C LEU A 627 -28.99 8.29 -18.06
N SER A 628 -28.09 8.75 -18.93
CA SER A 628 -28.46 9.75 -19.96
C SER A 628 -29.52 9.19 -20.92
N ALA A 629 -29.44 7.90 -21.24
CA ALA A 629 -30.46 7.23 -22.04
C ALA A 629 -31.79 7.11 -21.29
N GLU A 630 -31.76 6.76 -20.00
CA GLU A 630 -32.94 6.75 -19.13
C GLU A 630 -33.60 8.14 -19.09
N ASP A 631 -32.82 9.21 -18.89
CA ASP A 631 -33.30 10.59 -18.84
C ASP A 631 -33.89 11.05 -20.18
N TYR A 632 -33.31 10.62 -21.30
CA TYR A 632 -33.86 10.87 -22.64
C TYR A 632 -35.23 10.21 -22.82
N HIS A 633 -35.35 8.92 -22.50
CA HIS A 633 -36.63 8.19 -22.65
C HIS A 633 -37.72 8.66 -21.67
N ARG A 634 -37.32 9.27 -20.53
CA ARG A 634 -38.24 9.94 -19.59
C ARG A 634 -38.60 11.38 -19.97
N GLY A 635 -37.93 11.95 -20.98
CA GLY A 635 -38.12 13.34 -21.41
C GLY A 635 -37.44 14.38 -20.53
N ALA A 636 -36.60 13.98 -19.58
CA ALA A 636 -35.80 14.89 -18.75
C ALA A 636 -34.59 15.45 -19.52
N LEU A 637 -34.12 14.74 -20.56
CA LEU A 637 -33.02 15.15 -21.42
C LEU A 637 -33.47 15.23 -22.89
N ALA A 638 -33.38 16.41 -23.50
CA ALA A 638 -33.69 16.61 -24.91
C ALA A 638 -32.50 16.25 -25.80
N ALA A 639 -32.76 15.62 -26.95
CA ALA A 639 -31.75 15.39 -27.98
C ALA A 639 -31.44 16.67 -28.75
N ALA A 640 -30.16 16.96 -28.94
CA ALA A 640 -29.73 18.02 -29.84
C ALA A 640 -30.04 17.62 -31.29
N ASP A 641 -30.76 18.49 -31.99
CA ASP A 641 -31.09 18.29 -33.40
C ASP A 641 -29.95 18.77 -34.30
N PRO A 642 -29.67 18.06 -35.40
CA PRO A 642 -28.63 18.46 -36.35
C PRO A 642 -29.06 19.71 -37.12
N ILE A 643 -28.09 20.57 -37.43
CA ILE A 643 -28.31 21.66 -38.39
C ILE A 643 -28.59 21.05 -39.76
N PRO A 644 -29.68 21.44 -40.44
CA PRO A 644 -29.99 21.01 -41.80
C PRO A 644 -28.79 21.18 -42.74
N SER A 645 -28.62 20.23 -43.67
CA SER A 645 -27.76 20.48 -44.82
C SER A 645 -28.52 21.38 -45.78
N GLU A 646 -28.02 22.60 -46.01
CA GLU A 646 -28.41 23.39 -47.19
C GLU A 646 -28.00 22.69 -48.48
#